data_AF-A0A6M1Z0V3-F1
#
_entry.id   AF-A0A6M1Z0V3-F1
#
_cell.length_a   1.000
_cell.length_b   1.000
_cell.length_c   1.000
_cell.angle_alpha   90.00
_cell.angle_beta   90.00
_cell.angle_gamma   90.00
#
_symmetry.space_group_name_H-M   'P 1'
#
loop_
_entity.id
_entity.type
_entity.pdbx_description
1 polymer ?
#
loop_
_entity_poly.entity_id
_entity_poly.type
_entity_poly.pdbx_seq_one_letter_code
_entity_poly.pdbx_strand_id
1 'polypeptide(L)'
;MVENNKLLHSFCPSATCQAFSRDGSLDTVVSYLQEVRESSDWVHILEKLDLDRLEDANLIALFHVIDEQEKEYCNQDILKWASCRRVGFEVRDYILRRCCSSLQVAESLLRECETRQLDNLTSQIRSLLSVNPVLVFEKSKKEGNVFDHVSMEQIPKGAECSLDQEKPRVLHASLEYVGAKVGGVGSVATELLRAMNQDGQDARVITPLYDSYVSDYYDQLEFVCVIEHPYKGKWVKSTVYKTDTQNGSVIQYFVKPDETYLKLNDIGARNNIYEGNRDSSFVERTQYFTSAATAFAASYVGPKRNTPFQIFHTQSWILSFAGQLIHQYYNPFREKAGLHVPLAHVAHIHGTGKKEQGRGMPPTIFADLGLREPAGLRYARVNMLAHAYTFSKCDIHVSNWAAKSSATPKGGYGLDAIVREKRDQGRLFGVRNGIARESYDPTNREVYGDYAFSVEECADFLSQRAKVKKRLFKEKLIPDVKKPLFLYVGRFDVLTKGIDALPSMVKKIHDLGGQCVIMGVPTGGWDSNRKIRELEGLQETHPESIRVYTDLQKDQLAYLEGTSVQKGKMLRLASDFVMVPSHKEADGLVPKEALTTGAMLISSNVEGLTDTGRGLGDVIDGEKITKDTFNAFTYKDSYFFFRRNAANAVARAMEFYRTTPREEMNAIVGRLIQESEQFDWKRSVAKINAVYKKAFEQRDPKELKALQKLEDQFYRRNFSLIVIGKTALDWFSTQAINGLIGVVSSTAYVIACLFEMFGWDPLGDPIEARV
;
A
#
# COMPACT_ATOMS: atom_id res chain seq x y z
N MET A 1 -11.45 -23.80 15.70
CA MET A 1 -10.94 -23.69 14.30
C MET A 1 -10.12 -24.92 13.85
N VAL A 2 -10.42 -26.15 14.31
CA VAL A 2 -9.76 -27.38 13.76
C VAL A 2 -10.74 -28.52 13.44
N GLU A 3 -12.04 -28.44 13.77
CA GLU A 3 -12.97 -29.57 13.53
C GLU A 3 -13.98 -29.41 12.37
N ASN A 4 -14.01 -28.30 11.64
CA ASN A 4 -14.95 -28.14 10.51
C ASN A 4 -14.40 -28.53 9.12
N ASN A 5 -13.19 -29.11 9.04
CA ASN A 5 -12.52 -29.45 7.77
C ASN A 5 -12.68 -30.90 7.30
N LYS A 6 -13.69 -31.65 7.79
CA LYS A 6 -13.93 -33.05 7.38
C LYS A 6 -15.28 -33.35 6.73
N LEU A 7 -16.09 -32.35 6.37
CA LEU A 7 -17.40 -32.55 5.75
C LEU A 7 -17.55 -32.04 4.30
N LEU A 8 -16.46 -31.67 3.62
CA LEU A 8 -16.52 -31.15 2.23
C LEU A 8 -16.04 -32.13 1.14
N HIS A 9 -15.98 -33.44 1.43
CA HIS A 9 -15.48 -34.44 0.46
C HIS A 9 -16.42 -35.60 0.14
N SER A 10 -17.73 -35.49 0.36
CA SER A 10 -18.65 -36.59 0.02
C SER A 10 -20.05 -36.19 -0.43
N PHE A 11 -20.17 -35.29 -1.41
CA PHE A 11 -21.42 -35.14 -2.18
C PHE A 11 -21.11 -34.79 -3.64
N CYS A 12 -20.64 -35.77 -4.41
CA CYS A 12 -21.02 -35.88 -5.83
C CYS A 12 -20.75 -37.30 -6.33
N PRO A 13 -21.80 -38.14 -6.37
CA PRO A 13 -21.91 -39.07 -7.48
C PRO A 13 -23.36 -39.14 -7.96
N SER A 14 -23.71 -38.36 -8.97
CA SER A 14 -24.68 -38.77 -10.02
C SER A 14 -24.98 -37.62 -10.98
N ALA A 15 -24.54 -37.78 -12.22
CA ALA A 15 -25.38 -37.79 -13.43
C ALA A 15 -26.60 -36.84 -13.57
N THR A 16 -26.58 -35.62 -13.04
CA THR A 16 -27.46 -34.51 -13.47
C THR A 16 -26.71 -33.36 -14.16
N CYS A 17 -25.42 -33.57 -14.45
CA CYS A 17 -24.54 -32.64 -15.18
C CYS A 17 -24.70 -32.64 -16.71
N GLN A 18 -25.91 -32.85 -17.23
CA GLN A 18 -26.18 -32.67 -18.67
C GLN A 18 -27.32 -31.67 -18.90
N ALA A 19 -26.92 -30.51 -19.43
CA ALA A 19 -27.75 -29.54 -20.14
C ALA A 19 -28.89 -28.91 -19.32
N PHE A 20 -28.60 -27.83 -18.61
CA PHE A 20 -29.61 -26.83 -18.27
C PHE A 20 -29.46 -25.63 -19.23
N SER A 21 -30.56 -25.43 -19.96
CA SER A 21 -30.89 -24.71 -21.20
C SER A 21 -29.80 -24.05 -22.08
N ARG A 22 -29.89 -24.36 -23.38
CA ARG A 22 -29.22 -23.68 -24.49
C ARG A 22 -30.01 -22.45 -24.99
N ASP A 23 -31.08 -22.03 -24.32
CA ASP A 23 -32.02 -21.04 -24.88
C ASP A 23 -31.95 -19.64 -24.27
N GLY A 24 -31.25 -19.44 -23.14
CA GLY A 24 -31.11 -18.11 -22.53
C GLY A 24 -32.44 -17.50 -22.05
N SER A 25 -33.47 -18.33 -21.84
CA SER A 25 -34.80 -17.89 -21.39
C SER A 25 -34.79 -17.39 -19.94
N LEU A 26 -35.56 -16.32 -19.68
CA LEU A 26 -35.72 -15.73 -18.35
C LEU A 26 -36.20 -16.75 -17.30
N ASP A 27 -37.08 -17.68 -17.69
CA ASP A 27 -37.60 -18.72 -16.79
C ASP A 27 -36.50 -19.68 -16.30
N THR A 28 -35.54 -20.04 -17.16
CA THR A 28 -34.39 -20.87 -16.77
C THR A 28 -33.49 -20.12 -15.78
N VAL A 29 -33.28 -18.83 -16.02
CA VAL A 29 -32.45 -17.96 -15.17
C VAL A 29 -33.11 -17.72 -13.80
N VAL A 30 -34.43 -17.51 -13.76
CA VAL A 30 -35.19 -17.31 -12.51
C VAL A 30 -35.26 -18.59 -11.69
N SER A 31 -35.49 -19.76 -12.32
CA SER A 31 -35.39 -21.06 -11.65
C SER A 31 -33.98 -21.30 -11.10
N TYR A 32 -32.94 -20.85 -11.80
CA TYR A 32 -31.56 -20.96 -11.33
C TYR A 32 -31.26 -20.08 -10.11
N LEU A 33 -31.76 -18.83 -10.06
CA LEU A 33 -31.68 -17.99 -8.86
C LEU A 33 -32.41 -18.62 -7.66
N GLN A 34 -33.48 -19.38 -7.91
CA GLN A 34 -34.20 -20.13 -6.87
C GLN A 34 -33.40 -21.35 -6.35
N GLU A 35 -32.66 -22.06 -7.19
CA GLU A 35 -31.75 -23.16 -6.77
C GLU A 35 -30.48 -22.65 -6.07
N VAL A 36 -30.00 -21.48 -6.48
CA VAL A 36 -28.87 -20.77 -5.89
C VAL A 36 -29.15 -20.25 -4.47
N ARG A 37 -30.41 -20.27 -4.01
CA ARG A 37 -30.84 -19.94 -2.64
C ARG A 37 -30.08 -20.68 -1.53
N GLU A 38 -29.32 -21.73 -1.84
CA GLU A 38 -28.58 -22.55 -0.90
C GLU A 38 -27.04 -22.38 -0.94
N SER A 39 -26.50 -21.61 -1.89
CA SER A 39 -25.04 -21.43 -2.06
C SER A 39 -24.57 -20.03 -1.69
N SER A 40 -23.48 -19.94 -0.92
CA SER A 40 -22.73 -18.70 -0.66
C SER A 40 -21.62 -18.42 -1.69
N ASP A 41 -21.43 -19.31 -2.68
CA ASP A 41 -20.38 -19.21 -3.70
C ASP A 41 -20.89 -18.44 -4.94
N TRP A 42 -20.74 -17.11 -4.91
CA TRP A 42 -21.23 -16.21 -5.96
C TRP A 42 -20.48 -16.29 -7.28
N VAL A 43 -19.21 -16.72 -7.27
CA VAL A 43 -18.44 -16.88 -8.51
C VAL A 43 -19.02 -18.02 -9.33
N HIS A 44 -19.35 -19.13 -8.65
CA HIS A 44 -20.03 -20.27 -9.28
C HIS A 44 -21.42 -19.89 -9.82
N ILE A 45 -22.12 -18.95 -9.16
CA ILE A 45 -23.40 -18.41 -9.66
C ILE A 45 -23.20 -17.73 -11.02
N LEU A 46 -22.21 -16.83 -11.12
CA LEU A 46 -21.95 -16.08 -12.35
C LEU A 46 -21.40 -16.94 -13.47
N GLU A 47 -20.50 -17.89 -13.17
CA GLU A 47 -19.94 -18.83 -14.16
C GLU A 47 -21.04 -19.66 -14.85
N LYS A 48 -22.18 -19.88 -14.17
CA LYS A 48 -23.32 -20.61 -14.71
C LYS A 48 -24.35 -19.74 -15.44
N LEU A 49 -24.41 -18.44 -15.16
CA LEU A 49 -25.40 -17.53 -15.74
C LEU A 49 -25.10 -17.12 -17.19
N ASP A 50 -23.85 -17.23 -17.65
CA ASP A 50 -23.38 -16.83 -19.00
C ASP A 50 -24.06 -15.54 -19.52
N LEU A 51 -23.79 -14.43 -18.81
CA LEU A 51 -24.45 -13.13 -19.04
C LEU A 51 -24.31 -12.62 -20.48
N ASP A 52 -23.25 -13.04 -21.18
CA ASP A 52 -23.00 -12.76 -22.59
C ASP A 52 -24.10 -13.24 -23.54
N ARG A 53 -24.80 -14.32 -23.19
CA ARG A 53 -25.86 -14.89 -24.04
C ARG A 53 -27.23 -14.28 -23.81
N LEU A 54 -27.39 -13.50 -22.75
CA LEU A 54 -28.68 -12.88 -22.46
C LEU A 54 -28.95 -11.72 -23.43
N GLU A 55 -30.17 -11.69 -23.96
CA GLU A 55 -30.69 -10.50 -24.65
C GLU A 55 -30.88 -9.36 -23.65
N ASP A 56 -30.82 -8.12 -24.13
CA ASP A 56 -30.85 -6.91 -23.30
C ASP A 56 -32.07 -6.88 -22.36
N ALA A 57 -33.26 -7.27 -22.85
CA ALA A 57 -34.48 -7.33 -22.06
C ALA A 57 -34.43 -8.40 -20.95
N ASN A 58 -33.84 -9.56 -21.22
CA ASN A 58 -33.67 -10.64 -20.24
C ASN A 58 -32.63 -10.27 -19.17
N LEU A 59 -31.58 -9.53 -19.56
CA LEU A 59 -30.56 -9.05 -18.64
C LEU A 59 -31.13 -8.00 -17.66
N ILE A 60 -31.95 -7.06 -18.14
CA ILE A 60 -32.65 -6.10 -17.25
C ILE A 60 -33.69 -6.81 -16.38
N ALA A 61 -34.42 -7.79 -16.91
CA ALA A 61 -35.37 -8.57 -16.14
C ALA A 61 -34.67 -9.38 -15.02
N LEU A 62 -33.52 -9.99 -15.32
CA LEU A 62 -32.67 -10.65 -14.33
C LEU A 62 -32.25 -9.67 -13.22
N PHE A 63 -31.75 -8.50 -13.58
CA PHE A 63 -31.36 -7.48 -12.60
C PHE A 63 -32.53 -7.06 -11.71
N HIS A 64 -33.73 -6.86 -12.29
CA HIS A 64 -34.94 -6.53 -11.55
C HIS A 64 -35.31 -7.62 -10.52
N VAL A 65 -35.26 -8.90 -10.91
CA VAL A 65 -35.53 -10.03 -9.99
C VAL A 65 -34.53 -10.05 -8.83
N ILE A 66 -33.25 -9.81 -9.10
CA ILE A 66 -32.21 -9.76 -8.06
C ILE A 66 -32.45 -8.58 -7.10
N ASP A 67 -32.81 -7.40 -7.62
CA ASP A 67 -33.11 -6.20 -6.83
C ASP A 67 -34.35 -6.39 -5.92
N GLU A 68 -35.38 -7.07 -6.40
CA GLU A 68 -36.55 -7.44 -5.59
C GLU A 68 -36.18 -8.44 -4.47
N GLN A 69 -35.38 -9.46 -4.79
CA GLN A 69 -34.92 -10.45 -3.81
C GLN A 69 -34.00 -9.84 -2.75
N GLU A 70 -33.11 -8.91 -3.12
CA GLU A 70 -32.28 -8.19 -2.16
C GLU A 70 -33.14 -7.48 -1.11
N LYS A 71 -34.21 -6.79 -1.55
CA LYS A 71 -35.16 -6.10 -0.64
C LYS A 71 -35.87 -7.08 0.28
N GLU A 72 -36.23 -8.26 -0.21
CA GLU A 72 -36.86 -9.31 0.61
C GLU A 72 -35.91 -9.84 1.70
N TYR A 73 -34.65 -10.09 1.36
CA TYR A 73 -33.68 -10.70 2.27
C TYR A 73 -33.07 -9.76 3.30
N CYS A 74 -33.10 -8.44 3.06
CA CYS A 74 -32.46 -7.40 3.90
C CYS A 74 -32.74 -7.54 5.41
N ASN A 75 -33.91 -8.05 5.79
CA ASN A 75 -34.30 -8.24 7.20
C ASN A 75 -34.59 -9.71 7.58
N GLN A 76 -34.32 -10.67 6.70
CA GLN A 76 -34.65 -12.09 6.91
C GLN A 76 -33.41 -12.99 7.00
N ASP A 77 -32.43 -12.80 6.11
CA ASP A 77 -31.25 -13.65 6.02
C ASP A 77 -30.05 -12.85 5.51
N ILE A 78 -29.11 -12.56 6.42
CA ILE A 78 -27.94 -11.71 6.15
C ILE A 78 -27.00 -12.33 5.09
N LEU A 79 -26.91 -13.65 5.02
CA LEU A 79 -26.02 -14.32 4.07
C LEU A 79 -26.62 -14.27 2.67
N LYS A 80 -27.92 -14.58 2.54
CA LYS A 80 -28.63 -14.47 1.25
C LYS A 80 -28.68 -13.05 0.75
N TRP A 81 -28.94 -12.09 1.64
CA TRP A 81 -28.87 -10.68 1.32
C TRP A 81 -27.49 -10.30 0.76
N ALA A 82 -26.40 -10.64 1.46
CA ALA A 82 -25.04 -10.34 1.00
C ALA A 82 -24.70 -10.98 -0.36
N SER A 83 -25.13 -12.22 -0.60
CA SER A 83 -24.96 -12.89 -1.89
C SER A 83 -25.74 -12.19 -3.00
N CYS A 84 -27.01 -11.85 -2.79
CA CYS A 84 -27.83 -11.11 -3.77
C CYS A 84 -27.21 -9.76 -4.12
N ARG A 85 -26.70 -9.02 -3.12
CA ARG A 85 -25.99 -7.74 -3.37
C ARG A 85 -24.78 -7.92 -4.25
N ARG A 86 -23.99 -8.98 -4.00
CA ARG A 86 -22.80 -9.27 -4.80
C ARG A 86 -23.16 -9.61 -6.24
N VAL A 87 -24.11 -10.53 -6.45
CA VAL A 87 -24.56 -10.92 -7.79
C VAL A 87 -25.20 -9.73 -8.52
N GLY A 88 -26.05 -8.97 -7.84
CA GLY A 88 -26.67 -7.76 -8.38
C GLY A 88 -25.64 -6.72 -8.82
N PHE A 89 -24.58 -6.53 -8.04
CA PHE A 89 -23.46 -5.66 -8.43
C PHE A 89 -22.75 -6.13 -9.71
N GLU A 90 -22.51 -7.42 -9.86
CA GLU A 90 -21.83 -8.00 -11.02
C GLU A 90 -22.71 -7.93 -12.29
N VAL A 91 -24.01 -8.23 -12.16
CA VAL A 91 -24.99 -8.05 -13.26
C VAL A 91 -25.10 -6.58 -13.65
N ARG A 92 -25.09 -5.66 -12.67
CA ARG A 92 -25.08 -4.21 -12.93
C ARG A 92 -23.82 -3.77 -13.69
N ASP A 93 -22.64 -4.20 -13.26
CA ASP A 93 -21.37 -3.93 -13.98
C ASP A 93 -21.44 -4.43 -15.42
N TYR A 94 -21.96 -5.64 -15.62
CA TYR A 94 -22.14 -6.23 -16.93
C TYR A 94 -23.07 -5.40 -17.83
N ILE A 95 -24.24 -4.98 -17.33
CA ILE A 95 -25.17 -4.08 -18.04
C ILE A 95 -24.47 -2.78 -18.45
N LEU A 96 -23.75 -2.14 -17.53
CA LEU A 96 -23.07 -0.87 -17.80
C LEU A 96 -21.95 -1.02 -18.83
N ARG A 97 -21.18 -2.11 -18.79
CA ARG A 97 -20.20 -2.45 -19.83
C ARG A 97 -20.87 -2.65 -21.19
N ARG A 98 -22.04 -3.28 -21.24
CA ARG A 98 -22.81 -3.49 -22.46
C ARG A 98 -23.34 -2.18 -23.03
N CYS A 99 -23.74 -1.23 -22.19
CA CYS A 99 -24.03 0.14 -22.61
C CYS A 99 -22.83 0.84 -23.29
N CYS A 100 -21.59 0.53 -22.89
CA CYS A 100 -20.40 1.08 -23.55
C CYS A 100 -20.11 0.48 -24.94
N SER A 101 -20.87 -0.52 -25.41
CA SER A 101 -20.63 -1.15 -26.72
C SER A 101 -21.12 -0.31 -27.91
N SER A 102 -22.26 0.37 -27.77
CA SER A 102 -22.81 1.29 -28.77
C SER A 102 -23.92 2.16 -28.17
N LEU A 103 -24.17 3.32 -28.78
CA LEU A 103 -25.28 4.20 -28.40
C LEU A 103 -26.64 3.49 -28.51
N GLN A 104 -26.85 2.71 -29.58
CA GLN A 104 -28.09 1.97 -29.80
C GLN A 104 -28.38 0.96 -28.68
N VAL A 105 -27.35 0.23 -28.23
CA VAL A 105 -27.47 -0.73 -27.12
C VAL A 105 -27.76 0.00 -25.81
N ALA A 106 -27.06 1.11 -25.53
CA ALA A 106 -27.31 1.91 -24.33
C ALA A 106 -28.74 2.48 -24.28
N GLU A 107 -29.25 3.00 -25.39
CA GLU A 107 -30.63 3.50 -25.48
C GLU A 107 -31.66 2.36 -25.35
N SER A 108 -31.36 1.18 -25.87
CA SER A 108 -32.21 -0.02 -25.72
C SER A 108 -32.33 -0.43 -24.25
N LEU A 109 -31.19 -0.61 -23.57
CA LEU A 109 -31.14 -0.96 -22.14
C LEU A 109 -31.80 0.13 -21.27
N LEU A 110 -31.60 1.41 -21.60
CA LEU A 110 -32.25 2.52 -20.90
C LEU A 110 -33.77 2.43 -20.94
N ARG A 111 -34.36 2.17 -22.12
CA ARG A 111 -35.82 2.02 -22.27
C ARG A 111 -36.36 0.84 -21.46
N GLU A 112 -35.63 -0.27 -21.43
CA GLU A 112 -36.01 -1.44 -20.62
C GLU A 112 -35.97 -1.14 -19.12
N CYS A 113 -34.96 -0.38 -18.66
CA CYS A 113 -34.87 0.07 -17.27
C CYS A 113 -36.01 1.02 -16.88
N GLU A 114 -36.34 1.99 -17.73
CA GLU A 114 -37.44 2.94 -17.51
C GLU A 114 -38.79 2.22 -17.43
N THR A 115 -39.01 1.22 -18.30
CA THR A 115 -40.22 0.41 -18.31
C THR A 115 -40.42 -0.37 -17.00
N ARG A 116 -39.32 -0.79 -16.36
CA ARG A 116 -39.32 -1.54 -15.09
C ARG A 116 -39.09 -0.67 -13.86
N GLN A 117 -39.06 0.65 -13.99
CA GLN A 117 -38.87 1.61 -12.89
C GLN A 117 -37.58 1.36 -12.07
N LEU A 118 -36.51 0.96 -12.77
CA LEU A 118 -35.19 0.76 -12.17
C LEU A 118 -34.43 2.09 -12.06
N ASP A 119 -34.88 2.99 -11.17
CA ASP A 119 -34.44 4.39 -11.12
C ASP A 119 -32.93 4.58 -10.96
N ASN A 120 -32.28 3.78 -10.10
CA ASN A 120 -30.84 3.87 -9.86
C ASN A 120 -30.04 3.53 -11.13
N LEU A 121 -30.34 2.39 -11.75
CA LEU A 121 -29.68 1.94 -12.99
C LEU A 121 -29.98 2.91 -14.15
N THR A 122 -31.22 3.39 -14.25
CA THR A 122 -31.64 4.43 -15.21
C THR A 122 -30.78 5.68 -15.08
N SER A 123 -30.58 6.18 -13.85
CA SER A 123 -29.75 7.35 -13.58
C SER A 123 -28.29 7.14 -14.00
N GLN A 124 -27.73 5.96 -13.71
CA GLN A 124 -26.35 5.63 -14.10
C GLN A 124 -26.17 5.54 -15.61
N ILE A 125 -27.10 4.92 -16.34
CA ILE A 125 -27.05 4.84 -17.81
C ILE A 125 -27.19 6.24 -18.43
N ARG A 126 -28.06 7.11 -17.90
CA ARG A 126 -28.17 8.52 -18.36
C ARG A 126 -26.89 9.31 -18.09
N SER A 127 -26.26 9.11 -16.94
CA SER A 127 -24.94 9.70 -16.63
C SER A 127 -23.88 9.24 -17.64
N LEU A 128 -23.83 7.95 -17.93
CA LEU A 128 -22.91 7.37 -18.92
C LEU A 128 -23.10 7.98 -20.32
N LEU A 129 -24.34 8.10 -20.78
CA LEU A 129 -24.70 8.71 -22.07
C LEU A 129 -24.33 10.20 -22.15
N SER A 130 -24.35 10.92 -21.04
CA SER A 130 -24.04 12.36 -21.00
C SER A 130 -22.55 12.67 -20.81
N VAL A 131 -21.76 11.76 -20.23
CA VAL A 131 -20.42 12.10 -19.70
C VAL A 131 -19.25 11.48 -20.47
N ASN A 132 -19.43 10.36 -21.21
CA ASN A 132 -18.34 9.42 -21.59
C ASN A 132 -16.92 10.06 -21.58
N PRO A 133 -16.21 9.99 -20.43
CA PRO A 133 -15.06 10.83 -20.11
C PRO A 133 -13.72 10.19 -20.50
N VAL A 134 -13.76 9.09 -21.27
CA VAL A 134 -12.60 8.27 -21.64
C VAL A 134 -12.57 8.02 -23.15
N LEU A 135 -11.37 8.06 -23.71
CA LEU A 135 -11.11 7.73 -25.11
C LEU A 135 -11.48 6.26 -25.36
N VAL A 136 -12.42 6.02 -26.28
CA VAL A 136 -12.75 4.67 -26.73
C VAL A 136 -11.57 4.14 -27.56
N PHE A 137 -10.96 3.04 -27.11
CA PHE A 137 -9.96 2.32 -27.89
C PHE A 137 -10.72 1.42 -28.88
N GLU A 138 -10.83 1.83 -30.15
CA GLU A 138 -11.44 0.96 -31.15
C GLU A 138 -10.41 -0.01 -31.73
N LYS A 139 -10.78 -1.31 -31.72
CA LYS A 139 -10.01 -2.41 -32.30
C LYS A 139 -9.86 -2.24 -33.81
N SER A 140 -8.65 -1.90 -34.26
CA SER A 140 -8.23 -2.18 -35.63
C SER A 140 -7.91 -3.68 -35.74
N LYS A 141 -8.82 -4.48 -36.33
CA LYS A 141 -8.57 -5.87 -36.74
C LYS A 141 -7.64 -5.87 -37.95
N LYS A 142 -6.32 -5.89 -37.74
CA LYS A 142 -5.36 -6.50 -38.68
C LYS A 142 -4.34 -7.30 -37.91
N GLU A 143 -4.25 -8.59 -38.20
CA GLU A 143 -3.23 -9.50 -37.69
C GLU A 143 -1.85 -9.03 -38.20
N GLY A 144 -1.11 -8.35 -37.33
CA GLY A 144 0.28 -7.96 -37.55
C GLY A 144 0.77 -7.21 -36.33
N ASN A 145 1.52 -7.90 -35.44
CA ASN A 145 1.95 -7.47 -34.10
C ASN A 145 0.82 -6.90 -33.22
N VAL A 146 0.58 -7.49 -32.05
CA VAL A 146 -0.54 -7.18 -31.13
C VAL A 146 -0.61 -5.68 -30.67
N PHE A 147 0.35 -4.84 -31.08
CA PHE A 147 0.55 -3.46 -30.63
C PHE A 147 0.59 -2.40 -31.74
N ASP A 148 0.45 -2.77 -33.01
CA ASP A 148 0.26 -1.79 -34.08
C ASP A 148 -1.24 -1.48 -34.21
N HIS A 149 -1.58 -0.19 -34.10
CA HIS A 149 -2.89 0.43 -34.41
C HIS A 149 -3.90 0.58 -33.25
N VAL A 150 -3.96 1.81 -32.70
CA VAL A 150 -5.13 2.35 -32.00
C VAL A 150 -5.83 3.33 -32.97
N SER A 151 -7.14 3.20 -33.17
CA SER A 151 -7.91 4.10 -34.06
C SER A 151 -8.25 5.43 -33.35
N MET A 152 -8.53 6.44 -34.17
CA MET A 152 -8.32 7.88 -33.88
C MET A 152 -9.59 8.70 -33.62
N GLU A 153 -10.75 8.10 -33.44
CA GLU A 153 -11.99 8.89 -33.47
C GLU A 153 -12.72 8.84 -32.13
N GLN A 154 -12.48 9.86 -31.29
CA GLN A 154 -13.47 10.56 -30.45
C GLN A 154 -12.89 11.62 -29.49
N ILE A 155 -11.74 12.26 -29.79
CA ILE A 155 -11.46 13.58 -29.20
C ILE A 155 -12.21 14.62 -30.03
N PRO A 156 -13.13 15.42 -29.44
CA PRO A 156 -13.68 16.56 -30.15
C PRO A 156 -12.51 17.44 -30.61
N LYS A 157 -12.38 17.67 -31.93
CA LYS A 157 -11.52 18.72 -32.45
C LYS A 157 -11.88 20.02 -31.70
N GLY A 158 -10.98 20.51 -30.84
CA GLY A 158 -11.19 21.76 -30.10
C GLY A 158 -11.27 21.67 -28.56
N ALA A 159 -11.03 20.51 -27.93
CA ALA A 159 -10.77 20.51 -26.49
C ALA A 159 -9.36 21.08 -26.19
N GLU A 160 -9.27 22.39 -25.94
CA GLU A 160 -8.04 23.02 -25.46
C GLU A 160 -7.68 22.51 -24.05
N CYS A 161 -6.91 21.42 -23.98
CA CYS A 161 -6.27 21.01 -22.74
C CYS A 161 -4.95 21.78 -22.59
N SER A 162 -4.83 22.62 -21.57
CA SER A 162 -3.58 23.27 -21.21
C SER A 162 -2.83 22.48 -20.14
N LEU A 163 -1.49 22.55 -20.18
CA LEU A 163 -0.64 22.05 -19.11
C LEU A 163 -0.71 23.04 -17.93
N ASP A 164 -1.12 22.56 -16.75
CA ASP A 164 -1.07 23.35 -15.52
C ASP A 164 0.19 22.93 -14.78
N GLN A 165 1.28 23.67 -15.00
CA GLN A 165 2.54 23.37 -14.33
C GLN A 165 2.51 23.75 -12.84
N GLU A 166 1.62 24.66 -12.43
CA GLU A 166 1.60 25.16 -11.06
C GLU A 166 0.88 24.19 -10.11
N LYS A 167 -0.29 23.68 -10.52
CA LYS A 167 -1.09 22.71 -9.76
C LYS A 167 -1.60 21.58 -10.68
N PRO A 168 -0.69 20.74 -11.21
CA PRO A 168 -1.06 19.73 -12.18
C PRO A 168 -2.02 18.72 -11.58
N ARG A 169 -3.07 18.29 -12.30
CA ARG A 169 -3.97 17.25 -11.79
C ARG A 169 -3.23 15.93 -11.61
N VAL A 170 -3.33 15.34 -10.42
CA VAL A 170 -2.54 14.17 -10.02
C VAL A 170 -3.44 12.98 -9.74
N LEU A 171 -3.09 11.82 -10.33
CA LEU A 171 -3.64 10.53 -9.93
C LEU A 171 -2.56 9.71 -9.22
N HIS A 172 -2.75 9.47 -7.93
CA HIS A 172 -1.98 8.50 -7.17
C HIS A 172 -2.46 7.09 -7.47
N ALA A 173 -1.57 6.12 -7.65
CA ALA A 173 -1.92 4.71 -7.74
C ALA A 173 -1.27 3.95 -6.58
N SER A 174 -2.07 3.15 -5.88
CA SER A 174 -1.64 2.40 -4.69
C SER A 174 -2.41 1.09 -4.57
N LEU A 175 -1.78 0.07 -3.98
CA LEU A 175 -2.51 -1.12 -3.51
C LEU A 175 -3.22 -0.85 -2.17
N GLU A 176 -2.66 0.08 -1.37
CA GLU A 176 -3.20 0.44 -0.05
C GLU A 176 -3.80 1.83 -0.04
N TYR A 177 -5.01 1.95 0.51
CA TYR A 177 -5.65 3.24 0.80
C TYR A 177 -6.79 3.02 1.81
N VAL A 178 -7.71 3.98 1.94
CA VAL A 178 -8.99 3.83 2.64
C VAL A 178 -9.72 2.56 2.12
N GLY A 179 -10.31 1.81 3.04
CA GLY A 179 -10.86 0.48 2.79
C GLY A 179 -9.80 -0.59 2.99
N ALA A 180 -8.69 -0.53 2.24
CA ALA A 180 -7.66 -1.57 2.16
C ALA A 180 -6.30 -1.12 2.74
N LYS A 181 -6.15 -1.14 4.06
CA LYS A 181 -4.92 -0.69 4.75
C LYS A 181 -4.28 -1.81 5.56
N VAL A 182 -3.01 -2.08 5.28
CA VAL A 182 -2.22 -3.12 5.96
C VAL A 182 -1.10 -2.50 6.79
N GLY A 183 -0.46 -1.44 6.28
CA GLY A 183 0.71 -0.85 6.89
C GLY A 183 0.84 0.65 6.68
N GLY A 184 2.09 1.12 6.75
CA GLY A 184 2.42 2.53 6.69
C GLY A 184 2.13 3.18 5.33
N VAL A 185 2.22 2.43 4.23
CA VAL A 185 1.96 2.95 2.87
C VAL A 185 0.51 3.45 2.76
N GLY A 186 -0.47 2.68 3.26
CA GLY A 186 -1.86 3.11 3.29
C GLY A 186 -2.12 4.32 4.19
N SER A 187 -1.42 4.44 5.33
CA SER A 187 -1.46 5.66 6.17
C SER A 187 -0.95 6.87 5.39
N VAL A 188 0.23 6.73 4.79
CA VAL A 188 0.91 7.79 4.07
C VAL A 188 0.05 8.26 2.89
N ALA A 189 -0.46 7.33 2.07
CA ALA A 189 -1.33 7.69 0.95
C ALA A 189 -2.58 8.44 1.42
N THR A 190 -3.24 7.97 2.47
CA THR A 190 -4.46 8.59 3.03
C THR A 190 -4.20 10.03 3.48
N GLU A 191 -3.18 10.24 4.31
CA GLU A 191 -2.89 11.54 4.90
C GLU A 191 -2.27 12.52 3.89
N LEU A 192 -1.38 12.04 3.02
CA LEU A 192 -0.77 12.85 1.97
C LEU A 192 -1.84 13.40 1.02
N LEU A 193 -2.75 12.54 0.52
CA LEU A 193 -3.80 12.98 -0.39
C LEU A 193 -4.73 14.02 0.25
N ARG A 194 -5.07 13.85 1.54
CA ARG A 194 -5.83 14.85 2.28
C ARG A 194 -5.09 16.19 2.35
N ALA A 195 -3.83 16.17 2.75
CA ALA A 195 -3.02 17.37 2.90
C ALA A 195 -2.80 18.09 1.56
N MET A 196 -2.62 17.35 0.47
CA MET A 196 -2.53 17.91 -0.88
C MET A 196 -3.82 18.63 -1.28
N ASN A 197 -4.98 18.00 -1.09
CA ASN A 197 -6.26 18.64 -1.43
C ASN A 197 -6.55 19.86 -0.53
N GLN A 198 -6.14 19.84 0.74
CA GLN A 198 -6.20 21.01 1.64
C GLN A 198 -5.30 22.16 1.19
N ASP A 199 -4.17 21.88 0.51
CA ASP A 199 -3.29 22.87 -0.14
C ASP A 199 -3.83 23.31 -1.53
N GLY A 200 -5.03 22.85 -1.91
CA GLY A 200 -5.72 23.18 -3.14
C GLY A 200 -5.19 22.44 -4.38
N GLN A 201 -4.49 21.32 -4.22
CA GLN A 201 -4.08 20.44 -5.30
C GLN A 201 -5.21 19.47 -5.65
N ASP A 202 -5.57 19.32 -6.93
CA ASP A 202 -6.50 18.26 -7.37
C ASP A 202 -5.75 16.92 -7.40
N ALA A 203 -5.74 16.23 -6.26
CA ALA A 203 -5.06 14.95 -6.06
C ALA A 203 -6.09 13.84 -5.78
N ARG A 204 -6.08 12.82 -6.63
CA ARG A 204 -7.00 11.68 -6.58
C ARG A 204 -6.22 10.39 -6.42
N VAL A 205 -6.91 9.29 -6.14
CA VAL A 205 -6.28 7.98 -6.01
C VAL A 205 -7.00 6.91 -6.81
N ILE A 206 -6.27 5.93 -7.33
CA ILE A 206 -6.81 4.70 -7.90
C ILE A 206 -6.25 3.49 -7.16
N THR A 207 -7.11 2.53 -6.82
CA THR A 207 -6.77 1.26 -6.18
C THR A 207 -7.48 0.09 -6.86
N PRO A 208 -7.10 -1.17 -6.62
CA PRO A 208 -7.95 -2.30 -6.98
C PRO A 208 -9.29 -2.26 -6.23
N LEU A 209 -10.38 -2.68 -6.87
CA LEU A 209 -11.65 -2.93 -6.21
C LEU A 209 -11.65 -4.33 -5.56
N TYR A 210 -10.94 -4.54 -4.45
CA TYR A 210 -10.90 -5.90 -3.88
C TYR A 210 -12.25 -6.33 -3.31
N ASP A 211 -12.54 -7.63 -3.45
CA ASP A 211 -13.84 -8.23 -3.13
C ASP A 211 -14.23 -8.05 -1.67
N SER A 212 -13.25 -8.12 -0.76
CA SER A 212 -13.46 -7.93 0.68
C SER A 212 -13.90 -6.52 1.10
N TYR A 213 -13.89 -5.54 0.18
CA TYR A 213 -14.30 -4.15 0.44
C TYR A 213 -15.53 -3.73 -0.35
N VAL A 214 -15.92 -4.45 -1.41
CA VAL A 214 -17.05 -4.02 -2.25
C VAL A 214 -18.34 -3.91 -1.43
N SER A 215 -18.48 -4.75 -0.40
CA SER A 215 -19.56 -4.66 0.59
C SER A 215 -19.74 -3.29 1.24
N ASP A 216 -18.65 -2.56 1.44
CA ASP A 216 -18.66 -1.27 2.13
C ASP A 216 -19.12 -0.13 1.19
N TYR A 217 -19.11 -0.38 -0.13
CA TYR A 217 -19.28 0.65 -1.15
C TYR A 217 -20.37 0.37 -2.19
N TYR A 218 -21.07 -0.76 -2.17
CA TYR A 218 -22.03 -1.17 -3.23
C TYR A 218 -22.92 -0.04 -3.77
N ASP A 219 -23.45 0.80 -2.88
CA ASP A 219 -24.37 1.90 -3.19
C ASP A 219 -23.66 3.21 -3.55
N GLN A 220 -22.40 3.37 -3.15
CA GLN A 220 -21.62 4.59 -3.32
C GLN A 220 -20.75 4.57 -4.59
N LEU A 221 -20.54 3.39 -5.18
CA LEU A 221 -19.74 3.23 -6.39
C LEU A 221 -20.45 3.81 -7.61
N GLU A 222 -19.93 4.93 -8.12
CA GLU A 222 -20.36 5.53 -9.38
C GLU A 222 -19.51 4.96 -10.53
N PHE A 223 -20.17 4.46 -11.57
CA PHE A 223 -19.50 4.01 -12.79
C PHE A 223 -18.84 5.18 -13.52
N VAL A 224 -17.58 5.03 -13.91
CA VAL A 224 -16.83 6.07 -14.63
C VAL A 224 -16.68 5.73 -16.11
N CYS A 225 -16.14 4.54 -16.41
CA CYS A 225 -15.84 4.11 -17.78
C CYS A 225 -15.42 2.63 -17.83
N VAL A 226 -15.31 2.09 -19.05
CA VAL A 226 -14.54 0.89 -19.36
C VAL A 226 -13.23 1.30 -20.03
N ILE A 227 -12.11 0.74 -19.57
CA ILE A 227 -10.78 0.92 -20.15
C ILE A 227 -10.31 -0.37 -20.80
N GLU A 228 -9.49 -0.24 -21.85
CA GLU A 228 -8.74 -1.37 -22.44
C GLU A 228 -7.27 -1.24 -22.05
N HIS A 229 -6.64 -2.37 -21.68
CA HIS A 229 -5.24 -2.39 -21.28
C HIS A 229 -4.57 -3.75 -21.56
N PRO A 230 -3.23 -3.80 -21.68
CA PRO A 230 -2.51 -5.04 -22.00
C PRO A 230 -2.33 -5.93 -20.78
N TYR A 231 -2.72 -7.20 -20.90
CA TYR A 231 -2.50 -8.23 -19.90
C TYR A 231 -2.38 -9.61 -20.57
N LYS A 232 -1.38 -10.41 -20.14
CA LYS A 232 -1.07 -11.73 -20.71
C LYS A 232 -1.02 -11.74 -22.26
N GLY A 233 -0.44 -10.68 -22.83
CA GLY A 233 -0.24 -10.54 -24.28
C GLY A 233 -1.52 -10.24 -25.06
N LYS A 234 -2.60 -9.84 -24.38
CA LYS A 234 -3.90 -9.48 -24.98
C LYS A 234 -4.37 -8.13 -24.46
N TRP A 235 -5.24 -7.48 -25.22
CA TRP A 235 -6.04 -6.36 -24.71
C TRP A 235 -7.25 -6.90 -23.96
N VAL A 236 -7.36 -6.54 -22.69
CA VAL A 236 -8.46 -6.92 -21.79
C VAL A 236 -9.22 -5.67 -21.35
N LYS A 237 -10.43 -5.85 -20.80
CA LYS A 237 -11.29 -4.75 -20.38
C LYS A 237 -11.37 -4.65 -18.86
N SER A 238 -11.44 -3.44 -18.33
CA SER A 238 -11.74 -3.22 -16.91
C SER A 238 -12.72 -2.09 -16.73
N THR A 239 -13.61 -2.22 -15.76
CA THR A 239 -14.46 -1.11 -15.33
C THR A 239 -13.70 -0.26 -14.33
N VAL A 240 -13.83 1.06 -14.46
CA VAL A 240 -13.42 2.01 -13.45
C VAL A 240 -14.65 2.53 -12.74
N TYR A 241 -14.69 2.38 -11.42
CA TYR A 241 -15.65 3.02 -10.54
C TYR A 241 -15.00 4.18 -9.78
N LYS A 242 -15.78 5.05 -9.17
CA LYS A 242 -15.30 6.02 -8.18
C LYS A 242 -16.23 6.12 -6.98
N THR A 243 -15.68 6.61 -5.87
CA THR A 243 -16.42 7.09 -4.70
C THR A 243 -15.70 8.27 -4.08
N ASP A 244 -16.39 9.00 -3.23
CA ASP A 244 -15.80 10.00 -2.36
C ASP A 244 -15.31 9.35 -1.07
N THR A 245 -14.11 9.73 -0.65
CA THR A 245 -13.51 9.27 0.61
C THR A 245 -13.11 10.45 1.48
N GLN A 246 -12.84 10.16 2.75
CA GLN A 246 -12.37 11.16 3.70
C GLN A 246 -13.33 12.37 3.79
N ASN A 247 -14.63 12.09 3.96
CA ASN A 247 -15.70 13.09 4.04
C ASN A 247 -15.77 14.01 2.80
N GLY A 248 -15.56 13.46 1.60
CA GLY A 248 -15.64 14.22 0.34
C GLY A 248 -14.37 14.96 -0.06
N SER A 249 -13.28 14.85 0.72
CA SER A 249 -12.03 15.56 0.41
C SER A 249 -11.16 14.86 -0.64
N VAL A 250 -11.36 13.57 -0.91
CA VAL A 250 -10.58 12.82 -1.91
C VAL A 250 -11.46 11.89 -2.73
N ILE A 251 -11.41 12.03 -4.05
CA ILE A 251 -12.01 11.09 -5.00
C ILE A 251 -11.11 9.84 -5.11
N GLN A 252 -11.66 8.67 -4.81
CA GLN A 252 -11.03 7.37 -5.04
C GLN A 252 -11.66 6.69 -6.24
N TYR A 253 -10.83 6.29 -7.19
CA TYR A 253 -11.16 5.41 -8.29
C TYR A 253 -10.82 3.96 -7.93
N PHE A 254 -11.55 3.03 -8.53
CA PHE A 254 -11.29 1.61 -8.39
C PHE A 254 -11.19 0.91 -9.75
N VAL A 255 -10.26 -0.02 -9.88
CA VAL A 255 -10.18 -0.94 -11.02
C VAL A 255 -10.91 -2.24 -10.67
N LYS A 256 -11.96 -2.54 -11.44
CA LYS A 256 -12.64 -3.84 -11.42
C LYS A 256 -12.27 -4.63 -12.69
N PRO A 257 -11.65 -5.82 -12.57
CA PRO A 257 -11.43 -6.70 -13.70
C PRO A 257 -12.71 -7.06 -14.45
N ASP A 258 -12.59 -7.42 -15.73
CA ASP A 258 -13.69 -8.11 -16.42
C ASP A 258 -13.99 -9.49 -15.79
N GLU A 259 -15.10 -10.09 -16.21
CA GLU A 259 -15.60 -11.37 -15.69
C GLU A 259 -14.59 -12.52 -15.81
N THR A 260 -13.72 -12.49 -16.84
CA THR A 260 -12.69 -13.52 -17.04
C THR A 260 -11.61 -13.49 -15.96
N TYR A 261 -11.44 -12.34 -15.30
CA TYR A 261 -10.36 -12.10 -14.33
C TYR A 261 -10.85 -11.65 -12.95
N LEU A 262 -12.13 -11.86 -12.59
CA LEU A 262 -12.71 -11.40 -11.31
C LEU A 262 -11.89 -11.87 -10.09
N LYS A 263 -11.41 -13.10 -10.13
CA LYS A 263 -10.62 -13.71 -9.05
C LYS A 263 -9.29 -13.01 -8.77
N LEU A 264 -8.83 -12.10 -9.64
CA LEU A 264 -7.66 -11.26 -9.37
C LEU A 264 -7.92 -10.29 -8.20
N ASN A 265 -9.16 -9.90 -7.95
CA ASN A 265 -9.48 -8.98 -6.85
C ASN A 265 -9.95 -9.71 -5.58
N ASP A 266 -10.09 -11.03 -5.63
CA ASP A 266 -10.26 -11.84 -4.43
C ASP A 266 -8.93 -12.00 -3.72
N ILE A 267 -8.85 -11.46 -2.50
CA ILE A 267 -7.67 -11.55 -1.61
C ILE A 267 -7.98 -12.36 -0.35
N GLY A 268 -9.19 -12.93 -0.23
CA GLY A 268 -9.71 -13.60 0.95
C GLY A 268 -9.95 -12.65 2.13
N ALA A 269 -8.89 -12.07 2.68
CA ALA A 269 -8.96 -11.16 3.83
C ALA A 269 -8.30 -9.80 3.53
N ARG A 270 -8.81 -8.75 4.18
CA ARG A 270 -8.40 -7.35 3.95
C ARG A 270 -6.90 -7.08 4.17
N ASN A 271 -6.22 -7.94 4.93
CA ASN A 271 -4.81 -7.82 5.22
C ASN A 271 -3.90 -8.54 4.22
N ASN A 272 -4.46 -9.30 3.27
CA ASN A 272 -3.73 -10.20 2.38
C ASN A 272 -3.46 -9.61 0.99
N ILE A 273 -3.53 -8.28 0.81
CA ILE A 273 -3.29 -7.62 -0.48
C ILE A 273 -1.92 -7.96 -1.10
N TYR A 274 -0.94 -8.31 -0.26
CA TYR A 274 0.43 -8.65 -0.64
C TYR A 274 0.67 -10.16 -0.84
N GLU A 275 -0.32 -11.01 -0.61
CA GLU A 275 -0.17 -12.47 -0.61
C GLU A 275 -0.83 -13.11 -1.84
N GLY A 276 -0.15 -14.05 -2.49
CA GLY A 276 -0.81 -14.90 -3.49
C GLY A 276 -1.87 -15.79 -2.83
N ASN A 277 -2.90 -16.17 -3.58
CA ASN A 277 -3.84 -17.21 -3.18
C ASN A 277 -3.92 -18.29 -4.26
N ARG A 278 -4.90 -19.20 -4.13
CA ARG A 278 -5.06 -20.33 -5.06
C ARG A 278 -5.43 -19.88 -6.47
N ASP A 279 -6.14 -18.76 -6.61
CA ASP A 279 -6.72 -18.31 -7.88
C ASP A 279 -5.88 -17.20 -8.56
N SER A 280 -5.06 -16.47 -7.80
CA SER A 280 -4.18 -15.44 -8.34
C SER A 280 -2.89 -15.27 -7.56
N SER A 281 -1.78 -15.19 -8.29
CA SER A 281 -0.49 -14.79 -7.71
C SER A 281 -0.42 -13.28 -7.48
N PHE A 282 0.44 -12.85 -6.55
CA PHE A 282 0.71 -11.42 -6.34
C PHE A 282 1.22 -10.73 -7.62
N VAL A 283 2.02 -11.42 -8.43
CA VAL A 283 2.57 -10.89 -9.69
C VAL A 283 1.46 -10.62 -10.70
N GLU A 284 0.54 -11.56 -10.89
CA GLU A 284 -0.58 -11.39 -11.82
C GLU A 284 -1.47 -10.20 -11.45
N ARG A 285 -1.82 -10.07 -10.16
CA ARG A 285 -2.63 -8.95 -9.68
C ARG A 285 -1.95 -7.60 -9.89
N THR A 286 -0.66 -7.53 -9.55
CA THR A 286 0.09 -6.27 -9.64
C THR A 286 0.31 -5.85 -11.08
N GLN A 287 0.55 -6.82 -11.98
CA GLN A 287 0.65 -6.56 -13.39
C GLN A 287 -0.67 -6.08 -14.01
N TYR A 288 -1.79 -6.75 -13.69
CA TYR A 288 -3.12 -6.36 -14.15
C TYR A 288 -3.48 -4.95 -13.66
N PHE A 289 -3.26 -4.68 -12.39
CA PHE A 289 -3.56 -3.37 -11.83
C PHE A 289 -2.64 -2.26 -12.38
N THR A 290 -1.35 -2.54 -12.58
CA THR A 290 -0.41 -1.57 -13.17
C THR A 290 -0.85 -1.17 -14.57
N SER A 291 -1.18 -2.14 -15.43
CA SER A 291 -1.64 -1.87 -16.80
C SER A 291 -2.96 -1.10 -16.80
N ALA A 292 -3.96 -1.56 -16.05
CA ALA A 292 -5.27 -0.92 -15.95
C ALA A 292 -5.20 0.52 -15.40
N ALA A 293 -4.51 0.73 -14.27
CA ALA A 293 -4.41 2.05 -13.66
C ALA A 293 -3.65 3.03 -14.55
N THR A 294 -2.61 2.56 -15.26
CA THR A 294 -1.87 3.38 -16.22
C THR A 294 -2.73 3.75 -17.43
N ALA A 295 -3.51 2.80 -17.95
CA ALA A 295 -4.44 3.04 -19.06
C ALA A 295 -5.46 4.11 -18.69
N PHE A 296 -6.08 4.02 -17.51
CA PHE A 296 -7.02 5.02 -17.01
C PHE A 296 -6.36 6.40 -16.84
N ALA A 297 -5.19 6.46 -16.20
CA ALA A 297 -4.45 7.71 -16.03
C ALA A 297 -4.16 8.40 -17.38
N ALA A 298 -3.83 7.60 -18.38
CA ALA A 298 -3.50 8.07 -19.72
C ALA A 298 -4.71 8.51 -20.55
N SER A 299 -5.86 7.84 -20.43
CA SER A 299 -7.04 8.05 -21.27
C SER A 299 -8.09 8.98 -20.66
N TYR A 300 -8.03 9.26 -19.35
CA TYR A 300 -8.97 10.14 -18.67
C TYR A 300 -8.83 11.60 -19.11
N VAL A 301 -9.94 12.23 -19.51
CA VAL A 301 -10.04 13.65 -19.88
C VAL A 301 -11.04 14.43 -19.01
N GLY A 302 -11.69 13.74 -18.07
CA GLY A 302 -12.69 14.29 -17.16
C GLY A 302 -14.04 14.61 -17.81
N PRO A 303 -15.04 15.03 -17.01
CA PRO A 303 -16.43 15.18 -17.49
C PRO A 303 -16.60 16.22 -18.59
N LYS A 304 -15.78 17.28 -18.55
CA LYS A 304 -15.77 18.37 -19.55
C LYS A 304 -14.79 18.11 -20.71
N ARG A 305 -14.13 16.94 -20.74
CA ARG A 305 -13.15 16.52 -21.75
C ARG A 305 -11.95 17.46 -21.91
N ASN A 306 -11.63 18.25 -20.90
CA ASN A 306 -10.53 19.21 -20.90
C ASN A 306 -9.72 19.22 -19.60
N THR A 307 -9.88 18.18 -18.77
CA THR A 307 -9.22 18.09 -17.46
C THR A 307 -8.49 16.75 -17.26
N PRO A 308 -7.53 16.42 -18.15
CA PRO A 308 -6.79 15.17 -18.07
C PRO A 308 -5.89 15.13 -16.82
N PHE A 309 -5.50 13.94 -16.40
CA PHE A 309 -4.37 13.80 -15.48
C PHE A 309 -3.07 14.21 -16.18
N GLN A 310 -2.20 14.87 -15.41
CA GLN A 310 -0.90 15.37 -15.87
C GLN A 310 0.24 14.68 -15.12
N ILE A 311 0.01 14.27 -13.86
CA ILE A 311 0.92 13.42 -13.09
C ILE A 311 0.25 12.07 -12.78
N PHE A 312 0.98 10.98 -13.04
CA PHE A 312 0.69 9.66 -12.48
C PHE A 312 1.70 9.35 -11.38
N HIS A 313 1.26 9.35 -10.12
CA HIS A 313 2.10 9.14 -8.95
C HIS A 313 1.95 7.70 -8.45
N THR A 314 2.93 6.85 -8.63
CA THR A 314 2.84 5.46 -8.17
C THR A 314 3.46 5.25 -6.80
N GLN A 315 2.76 4.55 -5.92
CA GLN A 315 3.28 4.14 -4.61
C GLN A 315 4.04 2.80 -4.70
N SER A 316 5.27 2.79 -4.19
CA SER A 316 6.14 1.61 -4.08
C SER A 316 6.62 1.03 -5.42
N TRP A 317 7.48 0.01 -5.34
CA TRP A 317 8.07 -0.70 -6.49
C TRP A 317 7.05 -1.50 -7.31
N ILE A 318 5.85 -1.72 -6.77
CA ILE A 318 4.85 -2.63 -7.32
C ILE A 318 4.28 -2.17 -8.67
N LEU A 319 4.22 -0.86 -8.89
CA LEU A 319 3.63 -0.26 -10.09
C LEU A 319 4.70 0.28 -11.05
N SER A 320 5.94 -0.17 -10.90
CA SER A 320 7.11 0.44 -11.57
C SER A 320 7.08 0.41 -13.10
N PHE A 321 6.36 -0.54 -13.69
CA PHE A 321 6.19 -0.63 -15.15
C PHE A 321 5.30 0.46 -15.76
N ALA A 322 4.56 1.21 -14.92
CA ALA A 322 3.76 2.34 -15.38
C ALA A 322 4.55 3.34 -16.21
N GLY A 323 5.77 3.69 -15.77
CA GLY A 323 6.62 4.64 -16.49
C GLY A 323 6.98 4.18 -17.90
N GLN A 324 7.28 2.88 -18.06
CA GLN A 324 7.61 2.32 -19.36
C GLN A 324 6.39 2.26 -20.28
N LEU A 325 5.24 1.85 -19.75
CA LEU A 325 3.95 1.88 -20.47
C LEU A 325 3.61 3.30 -20.93
N ILE A 326 3.76 4.29 -20.05
CA ILE A 326 3.52 5.70 -20.37
C ILE A 326 4.44 6.17 -21.49
N HIS A 327 5.73 5.87 -21.38
CA HIS A 327 6.72 6.31 -22.34
C HIS A 327 6.57 5.66 -23.72
N GLN A 328 6.39 4.34 -23.77
CA GLN A 328 6.39 3.57 -25.03
C GLN A 328 5.03 3.56 -25.73
N TYR A 329 3.92 3.57 -24.98
CA TYR A 329 2.58 3.42 -25.53
C TYR A 329 1.72 4.66 -25.34
N TYR A 330 1.50 5.09 -24.09
CA TYR A 330 0.42 6.01 -23.81
C TYR A 330 0.70 7.47 -24.19
N ASN A 331 1.90 8.00 -23.99
CA ASN A 331 2.21 9.37 -24.44
C ASN A 331 2.23 9.49 -25.97
N PRO A 332 2.83 8.56 -26.74
CA PRO A 332 2.66 8.53 -28.20
C PRO A 332 1.20 8.42 -28.64
N PHE A 333 0.39 7.65 -27.91
CA PHE A 333 -1.05 7.56 -28.15
C PHE A 333 -1.77 8.89 -27.88
N ARG A 334 -1.51 9.54 -26.74
CA ARG A 334 -2.08 10.86 -26.40
C ARG A 334 -1.73 11.90 -27.45
N GLU A 335 -0.48 11.93 -27.92
CA GLU A 335 -0.04 12.82 -28.99
C GLU A 335 -0.80 12.57 -30.29
N LYS A 336 -0.88 11.30 -30.73
CA LYS A 336 -1.65 10.93 -31.93
C LYS A 336 -3.12 11.35 -31.79
N ALA A 337 -3.73 11.14 -30.63
CA ALA A 337 -5.12 11.48 -30.33
C ALA A 337 -5.39 13.00 -30.28
N GLY A 338 -4.36 13.86 -30.30
CA GLY A 338 -4.50 15.31 -30.15
C GLY A 338 -4.52 15.80 -28.70
N LEU A 339 -4.26 14.92 -27.73
CA LEU A 339 -4.04 15.27 -26.33
C LEU A 339 -2.55 15.58 -26.11
N HIS A 340 -2.14 16.80 -26.47
CA HIS A 340 -0.72 17.22 -26.44
C HIS A 340 -0.14 17.43 -25.02
N VAL A 341 -0.93 17.22 -23.97
CA VAL A 341 -0.46 17.28 -22.58
C VAL A 341 0.11 15.90 -22.19
N PRO A 342 1.43 15.76 -21.97
CA PRO A 342 2.02 14.48 -21.62
C PRO A 342 1.62 14.07 -20.19
N LEU A 343 1.47 12.77 -19.96
CA LEU A 343 1.37 12.22 -18.62
C LEU A 343 2.79 11.98 -18.09
N ALA A 344 3.16 12.65 -17.00
CA ALA A 344 4.44 12.44 -16.34
C ALA A 344 4.30 11.41 -15.21
N HIS A 345 5.18 10.41 -15.18
CA HIS A 345 5.23 9.41 -14.11
C HIS A 345 6.15 9.86 -12.99
N VAL A 346 5.69 9.84 -11.74
CA VAL A 346 6.50 10.06 -10.53
C VAL A 346 6.42 8.79 -9.68
N ALA A 347 7.56 8.21 -9.30
CA ALA A 347 7.58 7.03 -8.45
C ALA A 347 7.93 7.39 -7.01
N HIS A 348 7.13 6.92 -6.06
CA HIS A 348 7.33 7.15 -4.64
C HIS A 348 7.81 5.87 -3.96
N ILE A 349 9.06 5.88 -3.51
CA ILE A 349 9.86 4.73 -3.10
C ILE A 349 9.91 4.68 -1.57
N HIS A 350 9.31 3.61 -1.02
CA HIS A 350 9.20 3.37 0.42
C HIS A 350 10.36 2.55 1.00
N GLY A 351 11.21 1.97 0.15
CA GLY A 351 12.35 1.17 0.57
C GLY A 351 13.14 0.64 -0.63
N THR A 352 14.40 0.30 -0.39
CA THR A 352 15.30 -0.35 -1.38
C THR A 352 15.85 -1.66 -0.84
N GLY A 353 15.32 -2.21 0.25
CA GLY A 353 15.76 -3.48 0.80
C GLY A 353 15.58 -4.65 -0.17
N LYS A 354 16.27 -5.78 0.04
CA LYS A 354 16.20 -6.96 -0.84
C LYS A 354 14.76 -7.41 -1.17
N LYS A 355 13.84 -7.33 -0.21
CA LYS A 355 12.41 -7.69 -0.34
C LYS A 355 11.52 -6.55 -0.87
N GLU A 356 12.07 -5.35 -1.06
CA GLU A 356 11.34 -4.12 -1.39
C GLU A 356 11.69 -3.59 -2.79
N GLN A 357 12.23 -4.46 -3.66
CA GLN A 357 12.60 -4.09 -5.03
C GLN A 357 11.82 -4.85 -6.11
N GLY A 358 11.02 -5.85 -5.74
CA GLY A 358 10.39 -6.74 -6.72
C GLY A 358 11.41 -7.50 -7.55
N ARG A 359 12.43 -8.10 -6.90
CA ARG A 359 13.43 -8.92 -7.56
C ARG A 359 12.83 -10.26 -7.97
N GLY A 360 13.31 -10.81 -9.08
CA GLY A 360 12.92 -12.17 -9.46
C GLY A 360 11.69 -12.24 -10.34
N MET A 361 11.19 -11.11 -10.84
CA MET A 361 10.05 -11.12 -11.75
C MET A 361 10.42 -11.84 -13.06
N PRO A 362 9.52 -12.68 -13.61
CA PRO A 362 9.77 -13.37 -14.86
C PRO A 362 9.83 -12.35 -16.02
N PRO A 363 10.74 -12.52 -17.00
CA PRO A 363 10.79 -11.68 -18.20
C PRO A 363 9.49 -11.66 -19.00
N THR A 364 8.61 -12.66 -18.81
CA THR A 364 7.29 -12.70 -19.46
C THR A 364 6.47 -11.44 -19.21
N ILE A 365 6.71 -10.73 -18.10
CA ILE A 365 6.03 -9.46 -17.80
C ILE A 365 6.14 -8.44 -18.93
N PHE A 366 7.24 -8.42 -19.70
CA PHE A 366 7.36 -7.54 -20.86
C PHE A 366 6.36 -7.92 -21.93
N ALA A 367 6.38 -9.18 -22.38
CA ALA A 367 5.47 -9.70 -23.40
C ALA A 367 4.01 -9.60 -22.95
N ASP A 368 3.74 -9.89 -21.68
CA ASP A 368 2.41 -9.88 -21.11
C ASP A 368 1.81 -8.46 -21.05
N LEU A 369 2.65 -7.44 -20.82
CA LEU A 369 2.31 -6.01 -20.91
C LEU A 369 2.48 -5.42 -22.31
N GLY A 370 2.88 -6.25 -23.28
CA GLY A 370 3.13 -5.85 -24.64
C GLY A 370 4.37 -5.00 -24.87
N LEU A 371 5.21 -4.83 -23.86
CA LEU A 371 6.45 -4.06 -23.87
C LEU A 371 7.53 -4.79 -24.65
N ARG A 372 8.43 -4.03 -25.27
CA ARG A 372 9.65 -4.58 -25.87
C ARG A 372 10.57 -5.14 -24.77
N GLU A 373 10.88 -6.43 -24.85
CA GLU A 373 11.87 -7.08 -24.00
C GLU A 373 13.30 -6.63 -24.39
N PRO A 374 14.13 -6.18 -23.42
CA PRO A 374 15.56 -5.97 -23.67
C PRO A 374 16.28 -7.24 -24.16
N ALA A 375 17.25 -7.08 -25.07
CA ALA A 375 17.95 -8.21 -25.66
C ALA A 375 18.80 -8.97 -24.62
N GLY A 376 18.66 -10.30 -24.59
CA GLY A 376 19.45 -11.20 -23.73
C GLY A 376 18.84 -11.50 -22.36
N LEU A 377 17.55 -11.20 -22.13
CA LEU A 377 16.86 -11.41 -20.86
C LEU A 377 16.19 -12.79 -20.69
N ARG A 378 16.29 -13.70 -21.67
CA ARG A 378 15.61 -15.02 -21.68
C ARG A 378 15.79 -15.84 -20.38
N TYR A 379 16.82 -15.57 -19.59
CA TYR A 379 17.07 -16.17 -18.27
C TYR A 379 17.36 -15.16 -17.15
N ALA A 380 17.17 -13.87 -17.40
CA ALA A 380 17.39 -12.82 -16.41
C ALA A 380 16.18 -12.69 -15.48
N ARG A 381 16.41 -12.24 -14.25
CA ARG A 381 15.36 -11.89 -13.31
C ARG A 381 15.14 -10.38 -13.36
N VAL A 382 13.90 -9.97 -13.63
CA VAL A 382 13.51 -8.56 -13.70
C VAL A 382 13.48 -7.97 -12.29
N ASN A 383 13.89 -6.70 -12.17
CA ASN A 383 13.86 -5.93 -10.93
C ASN A 383 12.91 -4.75 -11.14
N MET A 384 11.72 -4.82 -10.53
CA MET A 384 10.69 -3.80 -10.75
C MET A 384 11.18 -2.41 -10.38
N LEU A 385 11.89 -2.26 -9.26
CA LEU A 385 12.35 -0.94 -8.82
C LEU A 385 13.41 -0.34 -9.77
N ALA A 386 14.21 -1.17 -10.44
CA ALA A 386 15.10 -0.69 -11.51
C ALA A 386 14.31 -0.01 -12.64
N HIS A 387 13.19 -0.59 -13.06
CA HIS A 387 12.30 0.01 -14.07
C HIS A 387 11.73 1.36 -13.61
N ALA A 388 11.37 1.50 -12.33
CA ALA A 388 10.92 2.78 -11.81
C ALA A 388 12.01 3.85 -11.96
N TYR A 389 13.25 3.57 -11.52
CA TYR A 389 14.34 4.53 -11.66
C TYR A 389 14.65 4.89 -13.13
N THR A 390 14.56 3.93 -14.05
CA THR A 390 14.78 4.20 -15.47
C THR A 390 13.68 5.08 -16.07
N PHE A 391 12.42 4.69 -15.91
CA PHE A 391 11.32 5.22 -16.72
C PHE A 391 10.48 6.31 -16.03
N SER A 392 10.43 6.39 -14.70
CA SER A 392 9.78 7.50 -14.00
C SER A 392 10.48 8.80 -14.34
N LYS A 393 9.77 9.94 -14.42
CA LYS A 393 10.37 11.28 -14.61
C LYS A 393 11.16 11.75 -13.40
N CYS A 394 10.63 11.51 -12.20
CA CYS A 394 11.25 11.82 -10.92
C CYS A 394 10.94 10.70 -9.91
N ASP A 395 11.87 10.50 -8.98
CA ASP A 395 11.73 9.55 -7.87
C ASP A 395 11.73 10.29 -6.54
N ILE A 396 10.77 9.94 -5.68
CA ILE A 396 10.64 10.48 -4.33
C ILE A 396 10.90 9.35 -3.34
N HIS A 397 11.92 9.46 -2.51
CA HIS A 397 12.10 8.61 -1.34
C HIS A 397 11.44 9.24 -0.12
N VAL A 398 10.95 8.39 0.78
CA VAL A 398 10.26 8.77 2.03
C VAL A 398 11.12 9.51 3.06
N SER A 399 12.42 9.71 2.81
CA SER A 399 13.34 10.48 3.66
C SER A 399 14.59 10.91 2.90
N ASN A 400 15.32 11.89 3.44
CA ASN A 400 16.61 12.32 2.87
C ASN A 400 17.67 11.24 3.06
N TRP A 401 17.65 10.58 4.22
CA TRP A 401 18.51 9.44 4.46
C TRP A 401 18.26 8.33 3.43
N ALA A 402 17.00 7.98 3.16
CA ALA A 402 16.69 6.93 2.19
C ALA A 402 17.23 7.25 0.79
N ALA A 403 16.99 8.47 0.29
CA ALA A 403 17.53 8.90 -1.01
C ALA A 403 19.07 8.80 -1.07
N LYS A 404 19.77 9.26 -0.03
CA LYS A 404 21.24 9.20 0.07
C LYS A 404 21.74 7.75 0.18
N SER A 405 21.12 6.96 1.03
CA SER A 405 21.51 5.58 1.34
C SER A 405 21.33 4.67 0.13
N SER A 406 20.24 4.80 -0.61
CA SER A 406 19.96 4.04 -1.83
C SER A 406 20.97 4.30 -2.95
N ALA A 407 21.69 5.42 -2.91
CA ALA A 407 22.78 5.73 -3.84
C ALA A 407 24.13 5.08 -3.45
N THR A 408 24.19 4.37 -2.32
CA THR A 408 25.38 3.61 -1.87
C THR A 408 25.23 2.12 -2.18
N PRO A 409 26.33 1.37 -2.40
CA PRO A 409 26.24 -0.08 -2.66
C PRO A 409 25.46 -0.85 -1.57
N LYS A 410 25.67 -0.49 -0.30
CA LYS A 410 25.01 -1.14 0.85
C LYS A 410 23.51 -0.84 0.91
N GLY A 411 23.10 0.41 0.68
CA GLY A 411 21.70 0.83 0.78
C GLY A 411 20.89 0.62 -0.51
N GLY A 412 21.52 0.69 -1.68
CA GLY A 412 20.88 0.44 -2.97
C GLY A 412 20.73 -1.05 -3.31
N TYR A 413 21.45 -1.92 -2.59
CA TYR A 413 21.50 -3.36 -2.81
C TYR A 413 21.77 -3.72 -4.29
N GLY A 414 22.63 -2.98 -4.98
CA GLY A 414 22.95 -3.20 -6.40
C GLY A 414 22.18 -2.32 -7.40
N LEU A 415 21.25 -1.48 -6.94
CA LEU A 415 20.64 -0.41 -7.76
C LEU A 415 21.41 0.93 -7.66
N ASP A 416 22.46 0.99 -6.83
CA ASP A 416 23.14 2.22 -6.45
C ASP A 416 23.69 3.02 -7.64
N ALA A 417 24.12 2.36 -8.72
CA ALA A 417 24.57 3.03 -9.93
C ALA A 417 23.43 3.78 -10.65
N ILE A 418 22.27 3.14 -10.81
CA ILE A 418 21.09 3.78 -11.46
C ILE A 418 20.55 4.90 -10.56
N VAL A 419 20.56 4.70 -9.23
CA VAL A 419 20.14 5.73 -8.27
C VAL A 419 21.06 6.96 -8.32
N ARG A 420 22.39 6.76 -8.39
CA ARG A 420 23.34 7.88 -8.55
C ARG A 420 23.11 8.64 -9.86
N GLU A 421 22.91 7.94 -10.96
CA GLU A 421 22.59 8.57 -12.24
C GLU A 421 21.33 9.45 -12.13
N LYS A 422 20.27 8.93 -11.52
CA LYS A 422 19.02 9.68 -11.30
C LYS A 422 19.21 10.91 -10.41
N ARG A 423 20.07 10.79 -9.39
CA ARG A 423 20.45 11.90 -8.50
C ARG A 423 21.24 12.97 -9.25
N ASP A 424 22.22 12.57 -10.05
CA ASP A 424 23.12 13.49 -10.75
C ASP A 424 22.35 14.29 -11.84
N GLN A 425 21.25 13.74 -12.36
CA GLN A 425 20.27 14.44 -13.20
C GLN A 425 19.34 15.40 -12.43
N GLY A 426 19.45 15.47 -11.09
CA GLY A 426 18.54 16.26 -10.25
C GLY A 426 17.09 15.76 -10.25
N ARG A 427 16.89 14.45 -10.44
CA ARG A 427 15.57 13.81 -10.54
C ARG A 427 15.28 12.79 -9.42
N LEU A 428 16.16 12.71 -8.41
CA LEU A 428 15.98 11.93 -7.19
C LEU A 428 15.78 12.88 -6.00
N PHE A 429 14.70 12.69 -5.25
CA PHE A 429 14.32 13.56 -4.14
C PHE A 429 14.12 12.76 -2.87
N GLY A 430 14.57 13.31 -1.73
CA GLY A 430 14.18 12.85 -0.40
C GLY A 430 13.09 13.76 0.14
N VAL A 431 11.87 13.25 0.30
CA VAL A 431 10.79 13.97 0.97
C VAL A 431 10.34 13.16 2.17
N ARG A 432 10.66 13.67 3.36
CA ARG A 432 10.24 13.07 4.62
C ARG A 432 8.72 12.95 4.66
N ASN A 433 8.17 11.79 5.02
CA ASN A 433 6.72 11.70 5.21
C ASN A 433 6.26 12.65 6.32
N GLY A 434 5.07 13.20 6.20
CA GLY A 434 4.42 13.92 7.28
C GLY A 434 3.64 12.98 8.21
N ILE A 435 3.04 13.58 9.23
CA ILE A 435 1.91 13.03 9.97
C ILE A 435 0.74 14.02 9.89
N ALA A 436 -0.49 13.51 9.99
CA ALA A 436 -1.66 14.33 10.32
C ALA A 436 -1.53 14.86 11.75
N ARG A 437 -0.77 15.96 11.91
CA ARG A 437 -0.40 16.50 13.23
C ARG A 437 -1.64 16.82 14.06
N GLU A 438 -2.71 17.32 13.43
CA GLU A 438 -3.98 17.59 14.11
C GLU A 438 -4.57 16.34 14.80
N SER A 439 -4.26 15.13 14.32
CA SER A 439 -4.72 13.87 14.93
C SER A 439 -3.98 13.50 16.22
N TYR A 440 -2.92 14.23 16.58
CA TYR A 440 -2.10 13.99 17.76
C TYR A 440 -1.82 15.27 18.55
N ASP A 441 -2.30 16.43 18.07
CA ASP A 441 -2.14 17.71 18.74
C ASP A 441 -2.89 17.69 20.08
N PRO A 442 -2.18 17.83 21.22
CA PRO A 442 -2.78 17.83 22.55
C PRO A 442 -3.89 18.86 22.73
N THR A 443 -3.94 19.93 21.94
CA THR A 443 -4.98 20.96 22.03
C THR A 443 -6.23 20.65 21.20
N ASN A 444 -6.23 19.57 20.41
CA ASN A 444 -7.34 19.25 19.53
C ASN A 444 -8.51 18.60 20.28
N ARG A 445 -9.59 19.38 20.49
CA ARG A 445 -10.82 18.94 21.17
C ARG A 445 -11.61 17.89 20.40
N GLU A 446 -11.53 17.84 19.07
CA GLU A 446 -12.21 16.79 18.29
C GLU A 446 -11.56 15.42 18.52
N VAL A 447 -10.26 15.39 18.80
CA VAL A 447 -9.50 14.16 19.04
C VAL A 447 -9.56 13.75 20.52
N TYR A 448 -9.34 14.70 21.43
CA TYR A 448 -9.15 14.41 22.85
C TYR A 448 -10.34 14.78 23.74
N GLY A 449 -11.41 15.37 23.19
CA GLY A 449 -12.59 15.77 23.96
C GLY A 449 -12.22 16.63 25.17
N ASP A 450 -12.69 16.24 26.36
CA ASP A 450 -12.38 16.92 27.62
C ASP A 450 -10.93 16.74 28.11
N TYR A 451 -10.15 15.90 27.45
CA TYR A 451 -8.72 15.73 27.71
C TYR A 451 -7.85 16.58 26.78
N ALA A 452 -8.44 17.36 25.87
CA ALA A 452 -7.70 18.35 25.10
C ALA A 452 -7.21 19.47 26.02
N PHE A 453 -5.97 19.88 25.84
CA PHE A 453 -5.34 20.91 26.67
C PHE A 453 -5.67 22.28 26.09
N SER A 454 -5.98 23.27 26.94
CA SER A 454 -5.96 24.66 26.48
C SER A 454 -4.54 25.12 26.16
N VAL A 455 -4.40 26.21 25.41
CA VAL A 455 -3.08 26.79 25.09
C VAL A 455 -2.35 27.20 26.37
N GLU A 456 -3.08 27.74 27.34
CA GLU A 456 -2.55 28.12 28.65
C GLU A 456 -2.14 26.89 29.46
N GLU A 457 -2.94 25.81 29.39
CA GLU A 457 -2.65 24.55 30.08
C GLU A 457 -1.40 23.85 29.53
N CYS A 458 -1.03 24.06 28.27
CA CYS A 458 0.22 23.55 27.70
C CYS A 458 1.47 24.12 28.39
N ALA A 459 1.38 25.26 29.08
CA ALA A 459 2.49 25.81 29.88
C ALA A 459 2.88 24.90 31.06
N ASP A 460 1.93 24.11 31.59
CA ASP A 460 2.19 23.06 32.60
C ASP A 460 1.73 21.69 32.08
N PHE A 461 2.28 21.29 30.94
CA PHE A 461 1.95 20.05 30.24
C PHE A 461 2.01 18.82 31.16
N LEU A 462 3.01 18.73 32.05
CA LEU A 462 3.16 17.58 32.95
C LEU A 462 1.99 17.43 33.93
N SER A 463 1.35 18.52 34.36
CA SER A 463 0.13 18.43 35.18
C SER A 463 -1.04 17.90 34.38
N GLN A 464 -1.18 18.33 33.13
CA GLN A 464 -2.23 17.84 32.23
C GLN A 464 -2.02 16.36 31.90
N ARG A 465 -0.80 15.96 31.57
CA ARG A 465 -0.42 14.54 31.40
C ARG A 465 -0.74 13.72 32.64
N ALA A 466 -0.55 14.25 33.85
CA ALA A 466 -0.91 13.55 35.08
C ALA A 466 -2.45 13.35 35.22
N LYS A 467 -3.29 14.28 34.74
CA LYS A 467 -4.75 14.09 34.66
C LYS A 467 -5.10 12.94 33.71
N VAL A 468 -4.45 12.88 32.55
CA VAL A 468 -4.62 11.78 31.57
C VAL A 468 -4.21 10.43 32.19
N LYS A 469 -3.06 10.36 32.87
CA LYS A 469 -2.62 9.15 33.61
C LYS A 469 -3.62 8.70 34.67
N LYS A 470 -4.20 9.63 35.44
CA LYS A 470 -5.25 9.29 36.43
C LYS A 470 -6.46 8.62 35.78
N ARG A 471 -6.89 9.11 34.61
CA ARG A 471 -7.98 8.47 33.87
C ARG A 471 -7.58 7.07 33.41
N LEU A 472 -6.42 6.91 32.77
CA LEU A 472 -5.95 5.61 32.29
C LEU A 472 -5.78 4.58 33.41
N PHE A 473 -5.34 5.01 34.60
CA PHE A 473 -5.23 4.16 35.77
C PHE A 473 -6.60 3.68 36.27
N LYS A 474 -7.61 4.57 36.30
CA LYS A 474 -9.00 4.20 36.63
C LYS A 474 -9.54 3.10 35.69
N GLU A 475 -9.18 3.20 34.42
CA GLU A 475 -9.52 2.25 33.35
C GLU A 475 -8.63 0.99 33.34
N LYS A 476 -7.69 0.87 34.29
CA LYS A 476 -6.72 -0.23 34.41
C LYS A 476 -5.82 -0.40 33.18
N LEU A 477 -5.71 0.64 32.35
CA LEU A 477 -4.87 0.66 31.15
C LEU A 477 -3.39 0.93 31.46
N ILE A 478 -3.11 1.53 32.62
CA ILE A 478 -1.75 1.66 33.16
C ILE A 478 -1.72 1.22 34.63
N PRO A 479 -0.58 0.67 35.11
CA PRO A 479 -0.47 0.22 36.50
C PRO A 479 -0.37 1.31 37.58
N ASP A 480 0.15 2.50 37.25
CA ASP A 480 0.47 3.52 38.27
C ASP A 480 0.30 4.95 37.72
N VAL A 481 -0.11 5.92 38.54
CA VAL A 481 -0.30 7.32 38.11
C VAL A 481 0.97 8.18 38.21
N LYS A 482 1.93 7.80 39.04
CA LYS A 482 3.14 8.55 39.39
C LYS A 482 4.38 8.08 38.62
N LYS A 483 4.47 6.80 38.26
CA LYS A 483 5.64 6.25 37.54
C LYS A 483 5.77 6.84 36.13
N PRO A 484 7.01 7.03 35.62
CA PRO A 484 7.22 7.41 34.21
C PRO A 484 6.68 6.30 33.29
N LEU A 485 5.92 6.70 32.27
CA LEU A 485 5.25 5.78 31.34
C LEU A 485 6.05 5.65 30.05
N PHE A 486 6.46 4.41 29.75
CA PHE A 486 7.13 4.02 28.51
C PHE A 486 6.14 3.31 27.59
N LEU A 487 6.05 3.72 26.33
CA LEU A 487 5.12 3.16 25.37
C LEU A 487 5.85 2.57 24.17
N TYR A 488 5.44 1.36 23.75
CA TYR A 488 5.74 0.83 22.42
C TYR A 488 4.45 0.72 21.62
N VAL A 489 4.47 1.17 20.36
CA VAL A 489 3.39 0.93 19.40
C VAL A 489 3.97 0.46 18.08
N GLY A 490 3.57 -0.73 17.62
CA GLY A 490 4.03 -1.21 16.31
C GLY A 490 3.64 -2.65 16.01
N ARG A 491 3.98 -3.12 14.80
CA ARG A 491 3.88 -4.55 14.46
C ARG A 491 4.86 -5.36 15.30
N PHE A 492 4.46 -6.57 15.69
CA PHE A 492 5.34 -7.48 16.42
C PHE A 492 6.23 -8.29 15.46
N ASP A 493 7.17 -7.58 14.84
CA ASP A 493 8.14 -8.12 13.89
C ASP A 493 9.56 -8.01 14.45
N VAL A 494 10.22 -9.15 14.64
CA VAL A 494 11.61 -9.22 15.12
C VAL A 494 12.58 -8.64 14.11
N LEU A 495 12.38 -8.83 12.80
CA LEU A 495 13.36 -8.47 11.78
C LEU A 495 13.36 -6.98 11.43
N THR A 496 12.24 -6.29 11.65
CA THR A 496 12.10 -4.86 11.29
C THR A 496 11.88 -3.99 12.50
N LYS A 497 10.94 -4.35 13.40
CA LYS A 497 10.54 -3.54 14.56
C LYS A 497 11.30 -3.87 15.85
N GLY A 498 12.23 -4.83 15.79
CA GLY A 498 13.17 -5.19 16.85
C GLY A 498 12.51 -5.46 18.20
N ILE A 499 11.38 -6.18 18.16
CA ILE A 499 10.66 -6.58 19.38
C ILE A 499 11.48 -7.50 20.28
N ASP A 500 12.58 -8.05 19.78
CA ASP A 500 13.49 -8.88 20.55
C ASP A 500 14.30 -8.08 21.58
N ALA A 501 14.40 -6.74 21.43
CA ALA A 501 14.92 -5.86 22.46
C ALA A 501 13.90 -5.56 23.58
N LEU A 502 12.60 -5.64 23.29
CA LEU A 502 11.55 -5.22 24.23
C LEU A 502 11.62 -5.94 25.59
N PRO A 503 11.81 -7.28 25.68
CA PRO A 503 11.93 -7.94 26.99
C PRO A 503 13.05 -7.37 27.87
N SER A 504 14.21 -7.06 27.27
CA SER A 504 15.33 -6.45 28.00
C SER A 504 15.05 -5.00 28.41
N MET A 505 14.38 -4.22 27.54
CA MET A 505 13.96 -2.85 27.86
C MET A 505 12.91 -2.84 28.97
N VAL A 506 11.87 -3.65 28.85
CA VAL A 506 10.76 -3.77 29.80
C VAL A 506 11.26 -4.21 31.16
N LYS A 507 12.11 -5.24 31.24
CA LYS A 507 12.73 -5.65 32.50
C LYS A 507 13.54 -4.48 33.11
N LYS A 508 14.32 -3.76 32.29
CA LYS A 508 15.09 -2.62 32.78
C LYS A 508 14.23 -1.46 33.28
N ILE A 509 13.07 -1.20 32.63
CA ILE A 509 12.09 -0.22 33.08
C ILE A 509 11.55 -0.60 34.46
N HIS A 510 11.13 -1.86 34.63
CA HIS A 510 10.66 -2.40 35.91
C HIS A 510 11.73 -2.29 37.01
N ASP A 511 12.95 -2.78 36.75
CA ASP A 511 14.07 -2.78 37.71
C ASP A 511 14.41 -1.35 38.19
N LEU A 512 14.12 -0.33 37.37
CA LEU A 512 14.33 1.08 37.69
C LEU A 512 13.05 1.77 38.21
N GLY A 513 11.98 1.03 38.52
CA GLY A 513 10.75 1.58 39.09
C GLY A 513 9.88 2.40 38.11
N GLY A 514 10.07 2.21 36.80
CA GLY A 514 9.16 2.74 35.78
C GLY A 514 7.95 1.84 35.54
N GLN A 515 7.12 2.21 34.57
CA GLN A 515 6.04 1.37 34.04
C GLN A 515 6.02 1.41 32.52
N CYS A 516 5.48 0.39 31.87
CA CYS A 516 5.37 0.37 30.42
C CYS A 516 4.06 -0.25 29.90
N VAL A 517 3.68 0.22 28.72
CA VAL A 517 2.61 -0.35 27.91
C VAL A 517 3.21 -0.75 26.55
N ILE A 518 3.03 -2.02 26.17
CA ILE A 518 3.46 -2.55 24.89
C ILE A 518 2.22 -2.85 24.06
N MET A 519 2.01 -2.11 22.97
CA MET A 519 0.87 -2.32 22.08
C MET A 519 1.32 -2.73 20.70
N GLY A 520 0.75 -3.80 20.15
CA GLY A 520 1.10 -4.20 18.80
C GLY A 520 0.22 -5.28 18.22
N VAL A 521 0.51 -5.60 16.95
CA VAL A 521 -0.21 -6.63 16.21
C VAL A 521 0.76 -7.77 15.91
N PRO A 522 0.46 -9.01 16.32
CA PRO A 522 1.24 -10.19 15.95
C PRO A 522 1.34 -10.32 14.43
N THR A 523 2.56 -10.46 13.90
CA THR A 523 2.79 -10.73 12.47
C THR A 523 2.89 -12.22 12.16
N GLY A 524 2.78 -13.08 13.18
CA GLY A 524 3.13 -14.50 13.09
C GLY A 524 4.65 -14.73 13.07
N GLY A 525 5.05 -16.00 12.99
CA GLY A 525 6.45 -16.43 13.04
C GLY A 525 6.91 -16.89 14.43
N TRP A 526 7.75 -17.92 14.46
CA TRP A 526 8.18 -18.56 15.71
C TRP A 526 8.90 -17.59 16.66
N ASP A 527 9.84 -16.80 16.14
CA ASP A 527 10.60 -15.83 16.93
C ASP A 527 9.72 -14.71 17.49
N SER A 528 8.85 -14.12 16.65
CA SER A 528 7.92 -13.08 17.10
C SER A 528 6.97 -13.60 18.18
N ASN A 529 6.37 -14.77 17.99
CA ASN A 529 5.49 -15.39 18.98
C ASN A 529 6.23 -15.74 20.28
N ARG A 530 7.50 -16.14 20.19
CA ARG A 530 8.34 -16.37 21.38
C ARG A 530 8.56 -15.08 22.16
N LYS A 531 8.83 -13.97 21.48
CA LYS A 531 9.03 -12.65 22.12
C LYS A 531 7.76 -12.08 22.73
N ILE A 532 6.61 -12.29 22.08
CA ILE A 532 5.31 -11.94 22.65
C ILE A 532 5.08 -12.71 23.96
N ARG A 533 5.27 -14.04 23.97
CA ARG A 533 5.14 -14.85 25.20
C ARG A 533 6.09 -14.43 26.32
N GLU A 534 7.31 -14.02 25.97
CA GLU A 534 8.28 -13.49 26.95
C GLU A 534 7.76 -12.19 27.59
N LEU A 535 7.16 -11.30 26.80
CA LEU A 535 6.53 -10.07 27.30
C LEU A 535 5.29 -10.36 28.16
N GLU A 536 4.46 -11.31 27.75
CA GLU A 536 3.28 -11.76 28.52
C GLU A 536 3.70 -12.36 29.87
N GLY A 537 4.72 -13.21 29.90
CA GLY A 537 5.26 -13.77 31.15
C GLY A 537 5.86 -12.70 32.07
N LEU A 538 6.49 -11.66 31.50
CA LEU A 538 6.93 -10.49 32.29
C LEU A 538 5.74 -9.72 32.86
N GLN A 539 4.64 -9.56 32.11
CA GLN A 539 3.40 -8.96 32.63
C GLN A 539 2.80 -9.78 33.77
N GLU A 540 2.75 -11.11 33.65
CA GLU A 540 2.23 -11.99 34.69
C GLU A 540 3.06 -11.91 35.98
N THR A 541 4.38 -11.78 35.84
CA THR A 541 5.31 -11.70 36.98
C THR A 541 5.34 -10.30 37.60
N HIS A 542 5.12 -9.25 36.80
CA HIS A 542 5.22 -7.85 37.22
C HIS A 542 3.99 -7.00 36.79
N PRO A 543 2.76 -7.38 37.18
CA PRO A 543 1.53 -6.70 36.76
C PRO A 543 1.38 -5.28 37.35
N GLU A 544 2.19 -4.90 38.34
CA GLU A 544 2.27 -3.56 38.92
C GLU A 544 3.11 -2.56 38.09
N SER A 545 3.67 -3.01 36.96
CA SER A 545 4.52 -2.18 36.11
C SER A 545 4.38 -2.43 34.61
N ILE A 546 3.87 -3.60 34.19
CA ILE A 546 3.85 -3.99 32.77
C ILE A 546 2.42 -4.22 32.27
N ARG A 547 2.11 -3.70 31.07
CA ARG A 547 0.92 -4.03 30.28
C ARG A 547 1.31 -4.40 28.86
N VAL A 548 0.70 -5.45 28.30
CA VAL A 548 0.90 -5.96 26.95
C VAL A 548 -0.46 -6.10 26.28
N TYR A 549 -0.60 -5.49 25.11
CA TYR A 549 -1.82 -5.40 24.33
C TYR A 549 -1.55 -5.87 22.89
N THR A 550 -2.30 -6.87 22.45
CA THR A 550 -2.08 -7.58 21.18
C THR A 550 -3.24 -7.44 20.19
N ASP A 551 -4.36 -6.85 20.61
CA ASP A 551 -5.56 -6.65 19.77
C ASP A 551 -5.69 -5.17 19.38
N LEU A 552 -5.40 -4.86 18.11
CA LEU A 552 -5.47 -3.49 17.58
C LEU A 552 -6.85 -2.86 17.80
N GLN A 553 -7.92 -3.61 17.57
CA GLN A 553 -9.27 -3.06 17.62
C GLN A 553 -9.69 -2.79 19.06
N LYS A 554 -9.45 -3.74 19.97
CA LYS A 554 -9.89 -3.60 21.37
C LYS A 554 -8.99 -2.69 22.20
N ASP A 555 -7.70 -2.70 21.93
CA ASP A 555 -6.71 -2.08 22.81
C ASP A 555 -6.26 -0.70 22.33
N GLN A 556 -6.30 -0.44 21.01
CA GLN A 556 -5.86 0.85 20.46
C GLN A 556 -7.00 1.67 19.85
N LEU A 557 -7.83 1.05 18.98
CA LEU A 557 -8.84 1.76 18.20
C LEU A 557 -10.17 1.93 18.94
N ALA A 558 -10.46 1.08 19.93
CA ALA A 558 -11.63 1.23 20.78
C ALA A 558 -11.60 2.57 21.54
N TYR A 559 -12.79 3.15 21.70
CA TYR A 559 -12.98 4.35 22.50
C TYR A 559 -12.90 4.04 24.00
N LEU A 560 -12.41 5.01 24.77
CA LEU A 560 -12.43 4.97 26.23
C LEU A 560 -13.87 5.14 26.72
N GLU A 561 -14.27 4.36 27.73
CA GLU A 561 -15.66 4.30 28.18
C GLU A 561 -16.24 5.68 28.53
N GLY A 562 -17.39 6.01 27.95
CA GLY A 562 -18.05 7.30 28.16
C GLY A 562 -17.36 8.49 27.48
N THR A 563 -16.51 8.25 26.48
CA THR A 563 -15.81 9.32 25.73
C THR A 563 -15.77 9.01 24.23
N SER A 564 -15.45 10.02 23.42
CA SER A 564 -15.13 9.87 22.00
C SER A 564 -13.63 9.68 21.71
N VAL A 565 -12.81 9.40 22.74
CA VAL A 565 -11.35 9.36 22.61
C VAL A 565 -10.85 7.93 22.55
N GLN A 566 -10.05 7.60 21.53
CA GLN A 566 -9.47 6.26 21.38
C GLN A 566 -8.42 5.96 22.45
N LYS A 567 -8.40 4.73 22.97
CA LYS A 567 -7.44 4.27 23.99
C LYS A 567 -5.98 4.51 23.56
N GLY A 568 -5.67 4.20 22.30
CA GLY A 568 -4.32 4.36 21.76
C GLY A 568 -3.86 5.82 21.65
N LYS A 569 -4.78 6.77 21.50
CA LYS A 569 -4.49 8.22 21.50
C LYS A 569 -4.22 8.71 22.92
N MET A 570 -5.03 8.27 23.89
CA MET A 570 -4.84 8.59 25.31
C MET A 570 -3.51 8.06 25.84
N LEU A 571 -3.12 6.83 25.47
CA LEU A 571 -1.84 6.25 25.87
C LEU A 571 -0.65 7.03 25.33
N ARG A 572 -0.71 7.50 24.07
CA ARG A 572 0.33 8.39 23.50
C ARG A 572 0.41 9.72 24.26
N LEU A 573 -0.74 10.36 24.51
CA LEU A 573 -0.82 11.62 25.27
C LEU A 573 -0.27 11.49 26.70
N ALA A 574 -0.44 10.34 27.33
CA ALA A 574 0.02 10.06 28.69
C ALA A 574 1.51 9.67 28.80
N SER A 575 2.17 9.34 27.69
CA SER A 575 3.51 8.74 27.69
C SER A 575 4.61 9.79 27.91
N ASP A 576 5.62 9.43 28.70
CA ASP A 576 6.83 10.24 28.87
C ASP A 576 7.89 9.86 27.85
N PHE A 577 7.96 8.55 27.53
CA PHE A 577 8.90 7.99 26.58
C PHE A 577 8.20 7.06 25.59
N VAL A 578 8.63 7.09 24.33
CA VAL A 578 8.22 6.13 23.30
C VAL A 578 9.41 5.34 22.81
N MET A 579 9.31 4.02 22.88
CA MET A 579 10.33 3.07 22.45
C MET A 579 10.16 2.73 20.98
N VAL A 580 11.23 2.94 20.20
CA VAL A 580 11.29 2.64 18.77
C VAL A 580 12.53 1.79 18.48
N PRO A 581 12.56 0.52 18.92
CA PRO A 581 13.71 -0.36 18.81
C PRO A 581 13.80 -1.00 17.42
N SER A 582 13.73 -0.24 16.34
CA SER A 582 13.69 -0.83 15.00
C SER A 582 15.07 -1.31 14.54
N HIS A 583 15.13 -2.43 13.83
CA HIS A 583 16.30 -2.79 13.02
C HIS A 583 16.27 -2.11 11.65
N LYS A 584 15.06 -1.80 11.15
CA LYS A 584 14.82 -1.11 9.89
C LYS A 584 13.60 -0.19 10.00
N GLU A 585 13.72 1.02 9.49
CA GLU A 585 12.66 2.02 9.51
C GLU A 585 12.94 3.10 8.45
N ALA A 586 12.30 3.01 7.29
CA ALA A 586 12.56 3.94 6.18
C ALA A 586 12.23 5.42 6.52
N ASP A 587 11.31 5.65 7.47
CA ASP A 587 10.92 6.98 7.95
C ASP A 587 10.47 6.95 9.43
N GLY A 588 9.37 6.24 9.73
CA GLY A 588 8.85 6.06 11.10
C GLY A 588 7.83 7.13 11.52
N LEU A 589 6.53 6.78 11.44
CA LEU A 589 5.43 7.67 11.87
C LEU A 589 5.33 7.79 13.40
N VAL A 590 5.44 6.67 14.12
CA VAL A 590 5.33 6.60 15.60
C VAL A 590 6.26 7.59 16.34
N PRO A 591 7.54 7.75 15.95
CA PRO A 591 8.39 8.80 16.50
C PRO A 591 7.78 10.22 16.43
N LYS A 592 7.13 10.57 15.31
CA LYS A 592 6.55 11.90 15.09
C LYS A 592 5.27 12.09 15.90
N GLU A 593 4.47 11.03 16.02
CA GLU A 593 3.32 10.99 16.93
C GLU A 593 3.76 11.25 18.38
N ALA A 594 4.82 10.56 18.81
CA ALA A 594 5.39 10.70 20.15
C ALA A 594 5.85 12.12 20.45
N LEU A 595 6.62 12.73 19.53
CA LEU A 595 7.08 14.11 19.69
C LEU A 595 5.91 15.10 19.72
N THR A 596 4.86 14.87 18.92
CA THR A 596 3.64 15.71 18.91
C THR A 596 2.86 15.63 20.21
N THR A 597 2.88 14.48 20.89
CA THR A 597 2.31 14.35 22.24
C THR A 597 3.31 14.65 23.37
N GLY A 598 4.49 15.18 23.02
CA GLY A 598 5.50 15.61 23.98
C GLY A 598 6.28 14.47 24.66
N ALA A 599 6.30 13.28 24.08
CA ALA A 599 7.07 12.14 24.57
C ALA A 599 8.46 12.09 23.92
N MET A 600 9.49 11.85 24.73
CA MET A 600 10.87 11.68 24.25
C MET A 600 11.06 10.28 23.63
N LEU A 601 11.97 10.16 22.68
CA LEU A 601 12.20 8.91 21.96
C LEU A 601 13.28 8.05 22.65
N ILE A 602 13.14 6.72 22.58
CA ILE A 602 14.21 5.76 22.85
C ILE A 602 14.38 4.93 21.59
N SER A 603 15.41 5.25 20.79
CA SER A 603 15.48 4.85 19.38
C SER A 603 16.82 4.21 19.04
N SER A 604 16.77 3.16 18.23
CA SER A 604 17.96 2.52 17.63
C SER A 604 18.65 3.38 16.56
N ASN A 605 18.05 4.53 16.21
CA ASN A 605 18.56 5.51 15.27
C ASN A 605 19.03 4.91 13.93
N VAL A 606 18.25 3.96 13.40
CA VAL A 606 18.48 3.32 12.10
C VAL A 606 17.72 4.04 11.01
N GLU A 607 18.31 4.10 9.81
CA GLU A 607 17.62 4.52 8.59
C GLU A 607 16.90 5.88 8.74
N GLY A 608 15.61 5.98 8.38
CA GLY A 608 14.83 7.21 8.50
C GLY A 608 14.66 7.75 9.93
N LEU A 609 14.94 6.95 10.96
CA LEU A 609 14.97 7.46 12.34
C LEU A 609 16.11 8.45 12.56
N THR A 610 17.18 8.42 11.76
CA THR A 610 18.26 9.43 11.84
C THR A 610 17.80 10.82 11.45
N ASP A 611 16.74 10.90 10.65
CA ASP A 611 16.15 12.17 10.21
C ASP A 611 15.23 12.76 11.30
N THR A 612 14.84 11.98 12.31
CA THR A 612 13.85 12.38 13.34
C THR A 612 14.45 12.42 14.75
N GLY A 613 15.27 11.42 15.12
CA GLY A 613 15.88 11.27 16.44
C GLY A 613 17.16 12.09 16.57
N ARG A 614 17.18 12.99 17.56
CA ARG A 614 18.31 13.84 17.94
C ARG A 614 18.79 13.41 19.31
N GLY A 615 19.79 12.53 19.34
CA GLY A 615 20.38 12.03 20.58
C GLY A 615 21.38 12.99 21.19
N LEU A 616 21.41 13.09 22.52
CA LEU A 616 22.38 13.95 23.21
C LEU A 616 23.82 13.56 22.85
N GLY A 617 24.58 14.51 22.30
CA GLY A 617 25.95 14.31 21.83
C GLY A 617 26.09 13.79 20.40
N ASP A 618 24.99 13.46 19.71
CA ASP A 618 25.00 13.16 18.28
C ASP A 618 25.44 14.40 17.49
N VAL A 619 25.96 14.20 16.28
CA VAL A 619 26.25 15.28 15.33
C VAL A 619 25.35 15.11 14.11
N ILE A 620 24.44 16.06 13.91
CA ILE A 620 23.45 16.04 12.83
C ILE A 620 23.64 17.32 12.02
N ASP A 621 23.81 17.18 10.70
CA ASP A 621 24.07 18.30 9.78
C ASP A 621 25.22 19.23 10.21
N GLY A 622 26.23 18.67 10.89
CA GLY A 622 27.40 19.41 11.38
C GLY A 622 27.23 20.04 12.76
N GLU A 623 26.04 19.96 13.36
CA GLU A 623 25.74 20.51 14.68
C GLU A 623 25.71 19.43 15.75
N LYS A 624 26.34 19.71 16.90
CA LYS A 624 26.31 18.81 18.06
C LYS A 624 24.99 19.00 18.81
N ILE A 625 24.25 17.92 19.00
CA ILE A 625 23.00 17.92 19.74
C ILE A 625 23.29 18.10 21.24
N THR A 626 22.64 19.09 21.84
CA THR A 626 22.76 19.47 23.26
C THR A 626 21.44 19.19 23.99
N LYS A 627 21.37 19.51 25.29
CA LYS A 627 20.13 19.40 26.07
C LYS A 627 19.02 20.33 25.52
N ASP A 628 19.42 21.37 24.80
CA ASP A 628 18.51 22.36 24.20
C ASP A 628 17.92 21.90 22.87
N THR A 629 18.48 20.86 22.25
CA THR A 629 18.05 20.37 20.93
C THR A 629 17.77 18.87 20.87
N PHE A 630 18.07 18.12 21.94
CA PHE A 630 17.80 16.68 21.97
C PHE A 630 16.29 16.40 22.08
N ASN A 631 15.90 15.27 21.49
CA ASN A 631 14.57 14.71 21.58
C ASN A 631 14.56 13.18 21.78
N ALA A 632 15.74 12.55 21.81
CA ALA A 632 15.88 11.10 21.80
C ALA A 632 17.04 10.60 22.70
N PHE A 633 16.88 9.38 23.21
CA PHE A 633 17.94 8.55 23.76
C PHE A 633 18.33 7.52 22.69
N THR A 634 19.23 7.93 21.79
CA THR A 634 19.66 7.11 20.66
C THR A 634 20.66 6.03 21.08
N TYR A 635 20.60 4.86 20.47
CA TYR A 635 21.57 3.79 20.68
C TYR A 635 21.83 3.04 19.38
N LYS A 636 22.99 2.38 19.28
CA LYS A 636 23.35 1.68 18.03
C LYS A 636 22.67 0.33 17.92
N ASP A 637 22.09 0.06 16.76
CA ASP A 637 21.78 -1.29 16.33
C ASP A 637 23.09 -2.06 16.07
N SER A 638 23.36 -3.04 16.92
CA SER A 638 24.58 -3.85 16.89
C SER A 638 24.18 -5.30 17.09
N TYR A 639 24.51 -6.16 16.13
CA TYR A 639 24.09 -7.56 16.12
C TYR A 639 24.25 -8.27 17.48
N PHE A 640 25.40 -8.09 18.16
CA PHE A 640 25.68 -8.72 19.45
C PHE A 640 25.17 -7.94 20.68
N PHE A 641 25.04 -6.61 20.57
CA PHE A 641 24.79 -5.75 21.72
C PHE A 641 23.46 -5.01 21.67
N PHE A 642 22.62 -5.26 20.67
CA PHE A 642 21.37 -4.55 20.43
C PHE A 642 20.49 -4.45 21.67
N ARG A 643 20.15 -5.59 22.28
CA ARG A 643 19.30 -5.66 23.47
C ARG A 643 19.90 -4.95 24.67
N ARG A 644 21.22 -5.08 24.85
CA ARG A 644 21.96 -4.40 25.93
C ARG A 644 21.98 -2.88 25.71
N ASN A 645 22.22 -2.44 24.48
CA ASN A 645 22.24 -1.03 24.11
C ASN A 645 20.85 -0.39 24.31
N ALA A 646 19.78 -1.11 23.93
CA ALA A 646 18.41 -0.68 24.15
C ALA A 646 18.08 -0.53 25.65
N ALA A 647 18.45 -1.51 26.47
CA ALA A 647 18.29 -1.43 27.94
C ALA A 647 19.14 -0.30 28.56
N ASN A 648 20.34 -0.05 28.05
CA ASN A 648 21.16 1.08 28.50
C ASN A 648 20.54 2.43 28.12
N ALA A 649 19.87 2.53 26.97
CA ALA A 649 19.13 3.73 26.59
C ALA A 649 17.95 4.00 27.54
N VAL A 650 17.22 2.96 27.95
CA VAL A 650 16.22 3.04 29.03
C VAL A 650 16.84 3.56 30.32
N ALA A 651 18.00 3.03 30.72
CA ALA A 651 18.66 3.46 31.95
C ALA A 651 19.01 4.97 31.92
N ARG A 652 19.51 5.47 30.78
CA ARG A 652 19.76 6.91 30.59
C ARG A 652 18.47 7.73 30.63
N ALA A 653 17.40 7.26 30.01
CA ALA A 653 16.11 7.94 30.02
C ALA A 653 15.53 8.05 31.44
N MET A 654 15.62 6.97 32.22
CA MET A 654 15.20 6.95 33.63
C MET A 654 16.03 7.87 34.50
N GLU A 655 17.36 7.88 34.32
CA GLU A 655 18.24 8.79 35.05
C GLU A 655 17.93 10.25 34.72
N PHE A 656 17.76 10.55 33.43
CA PHE A 656 17.35 11.87 32.97
C PHE A 656 16.02 12.31 33.59
N TYR A 657 15.01 11.43 33.59
CA TYR A 657 13.69 11.72 34.18
C TYR A 657 13.78 12.06 35.68
N ARG A 658 14.65 11.37 36.43
CA ARG A 658 14.81 11.57 37.89
C ARG A 658 15.58 12.83 38.23
N THR A 659 16.58 13.17 37.42
CA THR A 659 17.53 14.26 37.72
C THR A 659 17.13 15.60 37.12
N THR A 660 16.23 15.61 36.13
CA THR A 660 15.77 16.84 35.48
C THR A 660 14.67 17.52 36.31
N PRO A 661 14.85 18.79 36.71
CA PRO A 661 13.82 19.55 37.39
C PRO A 661 12.52 19.64 36.57
N ARG A 662 11.38 19.71 37.27
CA ARG A 662 10.06 19.72 36.63
C ARG A 662 9.88 20.84 35.60
N GLU A 663 10.34 22.04 35.91
CA GLU A 663 10.24 23.21 35.01
C GLU A 663 11.01 22.97 33.71
N GLU A 664 12.24 22.44 33.83
CA GLU A 664 13.06 22.10 32.69
C GLU A 664 12.44 20.97 31.85
N MET A 665 11.87 19.95 32.50
CA MET A 665 11.13 18.89 31.81
C MET A 665 9.90 19.44 31.05
N ASN A 666 9.13 20.34 31.67
CA ASN A 666 8.01 21.02 31.01
C ASN A 666 8.50 21.82 29.78
N ALA A 667 9.60 22.55 29.88
CA ALA A 667 10.18 23.31 28.78
C ALA A 667 10.61 22.41 27.62
N ILE A 668 11.26 21.28 27.92
CA ILE A 668 11.63 20.28 26.91
C ILE A 668 10.37 19.74 26.22
N VAL A 669 9.36 19.31 26.98
CA VAL A 669 8.10 18.77 26.44
C VAL A 669 7.41 19.79 25.52
N GLY A 670 7.29 21.04 25.96
CA GLY A 670 6.72 22.12 25.14
C GLY A 670 7.49 22.33 23.82
N ARG A 671 8.84 22.34 23.90
CA ARG A 671 9.70 22.41 22.71
C ARG A 671 9.45 21.23 21.76
N LEU A 672 9.33 20.00 22.25
CA LEU A 672 9.10 18.83 21.40
C LEU A 672 7.80 18.96 20.59
N ILE A 673 6.73 19.43 21.23
CA ILE A 673 5.41 19.63 20.61
C ILE A 673 5.45 20.75 19.56
N GLN A 674 6.16 21.83 19.86
CA GLN A 674 6.35 22.95 18.93
C GLN A 674 7.21 22.52 17.72
N GLU A 675 8.35 21.88 17.97
CA GLU A 675 9.22 21.38 16.91
C GLU A 675 8.55 20.29 16.06
N SER A 676 7.51 19.62 16.57
CA SER A 676 6.78 18.61 15.80
C SER A 676 6.03 19.17 14.59
N GLU A 677 5.79 20.49 14.54
CA GLU A 677 5.25 21.19 13.37
C GLU A 677 6.09 20.96 12.10
N GLN A 678 7.38 20.66 12.26
CA GLN A 678 8.24 20.35 11.12
C GLN A 678 7.88 19.01 10.43
N PHE A 679 7.10 18.16 11.09
CA PHE A 679 6.65 16.87 10.59
C PHE A 679 5.21 16.91 10.03
N ASP A 680 4.59 18.08 9.92
CA ASP A 680 3.27 18.23 9.30
C ASP A 680 3.36 17.99 7.78
N TRP A 681 2.36 17.29 7.23
CA TRP A 681 2.26 17.05 5.79
C TRP A 681 2.31 18.32 4.94
N LYS A 682 1.84 19.47 5.44
CA LYS A 682 1.91 20.76 4.72
C LYS A 682 3.33 21.06 4.21
N ARG A 683 4.36 20.77 5.01
CA ARG A 683 5.77 20.98 4.61
C ARG A 683 6.23 20.00 3.55
N SER A 684 5.76 18.76 3.59
CA SER A 684 6.10 17.71 2.62
C SER A 684 5.36 17.90 1.30
N VAL A 685 4.10 18.34 1.34
CA VAL A 685 3.29 18.66 0.15
C VAL A 685 3.96 19.72 -0.72
N ALA A 686 4.45 20.81 -0.11
CA ALA A 686 5.18 21.84 -0.86
C ALA A 686 6.39 21.28 -1.63
N LYS A 687 7.14 20.35 -1.03
CA LYS A 687 8.27 19.68 -1.68
C LYS A 687 7.81 18.74 -2.79
N ILE A 688 6.73 17.99 -2.58
CA ILE A 688 6.17 17.08 -3.59
C ILE A 688 5.65 17.87 -4.79
N ASN A 689 4.96 18.99 -4.57
CA ASN A 689 4.48 19.87 -5.63
C ASN A 689 5.66 20.43 -6.46
N ALA A 690 6.79 20.75 -5.83
CA ALA A 690 8.02 21.13 -6.54
C ALA A 690 8.58 19.98 -7.40
N VAL A 691 8.46 18.72 -6.95
CA VAL A 691 8.82 17.54 -7.77
C VAL A 691 7.89 17.39 -8.97
N TYR A 692 6.59 17.67 -8.83
CA TYR A 692 5.66 17.62 -9.96
C TYR A 692 6.00 18.66 -11.03
N LYS A 693 6.37 19.87 -10.63
CA LYS A 693 6.91 20.89 -11.54
C LYS A 693 8.14 20.36 -12.30
N LYS A 694 9.09 19.76 -11.57
CA LYS A 694 10.29 19.14 -12.16
C LYS A 694 9.95 18.01 -13.15
N ALA A 695 8.88 17.25 -12.90
CA ALA A 695 8.50 16.11 -13.72
C ALA A 695 8.14 16.49 -15.17
N PHE A 696 7.69 17.74 -15.41
CA PHE A 696 7.40 18.27 -16.75
C PHE A 696 8.62 18.75 -17.52
N GLU A 697 9.77 18.93 -16.87
CA GLU A 697 11.00 19.28 -17.58
C GLU A 697 11.39 18.15 -18.54
N GLN A 698 11.78 18.54 -19.75
CA GLN A 698 12.28 17.61 -20.75
C GLN A 698 13.55 16.90 -20.23
N ARG A 699 13.68 15.62 -20.58
CA ARG A 699 14.93 14.89 -20.37
C ARG A 699 15.82 15.08 -21.57
N ASP A 700 17.13 15.20 -21.36
CA ASP A 700 18.05 14.99 -22.48
C ASP A 700 17.88 13.53 -22.95
N PRO A 701 17.62 13.26 -24.24
CA PRO A 701 17.58 11.90 -24.77
C PRO A 701 18.80 11.04 -24.40
N LYS A 702 19.97 11.65 -24.18
CA LYS A 702 21.19 10.99 -23.70
C LYS A 702 21.05 10.47 -22.27
N GLU A 703 20.41 11.21 -21.37
CA GLU A 703 20.14 10.80 -19.98
C GLU A 703 19.28 9.55 -19.93
N LEU A 704 18.20 9.52 -20.74
CA LEU A 704 17.32 8.36 -20.81
C LEU A 704 18.06 7.13 -21.37
N LYS A 705 18.87 7.32 -22.42
CA LYS A 705 19.68 6.25 -23.00
C LYS A 705 20.74 5.74 -22.02
N ALA A 706 21.30 6.61 -21.18
CA ALA A 706 22.25 6.24 -20.13
C ALA A 706 21.58 5.37 -19.06
N LEU A 707 20.40 5.76 -18.57
CA LEU A 707 19.61 4.98 -17.61
C LEU A 707 19.26 3.59 -18.16
N GLN A 708 18.74 3.52 -19.40
CA GLN A 708 18.44 2.25 -20.07
C GLN A 708 19.69 1.36 -20.21
N LYS A 709 20.84 1.95 -20.56
CA LYS A 709 22.11 1.21 -20.64
C LYS A 709 22.54 0.66 -19.27
N LEU A 710 22.39 1.44 -18.20
CA LEU A 710 22.72 0.99 -16.85
C LEU A 710 21.80 -0.14 -16.39
N GLU A 711 20.51 -0.05 -16.70
CA GLU A 711 19.54 -1.11 -16.47
C GLU A 711 19.89 -2.39 -17.26
N ASP A 712 20.18 -2.28 -18.55
CA ASP A 712 20.63 -3.41 -19.37
C ASP A 712 21.90 -4.07 -18.81
N GLN A 713 22.85 -3.25 -18.36
CA GLN A 713 24.07 -3.73 -17.71
C GLN A 713 23.78 -4.43 -16.39
N PHE A 714 22.85 -3.90 -15.59
CA PHE A 714 22.40 -4.53 -14.35
C PHE A 714 21.86 -5.94 -14.62
N TYR A 715 21.00 -6.09 -15.63
CA TYR A 715 20.47 -7.40 -15.99
C TYR A 715 21.53 -8.35 -16.56
N ARG A 716 22.45 -7.87 -17.41
CA ARG A 716 23.55 -8.68 -17.96
C ARG A 716 24.54 -9.15 -16.89
N ARG A 717 24.85 -8.32 -15.89
CA ARG A 717 25.71 -8.69 -14.76
C ARG A 717 25.07 -9.80 -13.92
N ASN A 718 23.78 -9.66 -13.61
CA ASN A 718 23.04 -10.70 -12.89
C ASN A 718 22.96 -12.01 -13.69
N PHE A 719 22.79 -11.94 -15.01
CA PHE A 719 22.87 -13.12 -15.88
C PHE A 719 24.25 -13.79 -15.82
N SER A 720 25.34 -13.02 -15.92
CA SER A 720 26.71 -13.56 -15.91
C SER A 720 27.02 -14.28 -14.59
N LEU A 721 26.58 -13.73 -13.46
CA LEU A 721 26.74 -14.37 -12.15
C LEU A 721 25.93 -15.66 -12.02
N ILE A 722 24.70 -15.72 -12.57
CA ILE A 722 23.88 -16.94 -12.61
C ILE A 722 24.56 -18.01 -13.46
N VAL A 723 25.07 -17.64 -14.63
CA VAL A 723 25.78 -18.57 -15.52
C VAL A 723 27.04 -19.08 -14.82
N ILE A 724 27.85 -18.22 -14.20
CA ILE A 724 29.05 -18.65 -13.47
C ILE A 724 28.66 -19.55 -12.29
N GLY A 725 27.63 -19.20 -11.52
CA GLY A 725 27.14 -20.00 -10.40
C GLY A 725 26.64 -21.38 -10.84
N LYS A 726 25.87 -21.45 -11.93
CA LYS A 726 25.39 -22.70 -12.53
C LYS A 726 26.55 -23.52 -13.11
N THR A 727 27.46 -22.89 -13.86
CA THR A 727 28.64 -23.58 -14.42
C THR A 727 29.55 -24.09 -13.30
N ALA A 728 29.70 -23.35 -12.20
CA ALA A 728 30.43 -23.80 -11.02
C ALA A 728 29.71 -24.97 -10.35
N LEU A 729 28.40 -24.89 -10.13
CA LEU A 729 27.58 -25.99 -9.59
C LEU A 729 27.63 -27.24 -10.48
N ASP A 730 27.56 -27.09 -11.79
CA ASP A 730 27.66 -28.19 -12.77
C ASP A 730 29.09 -28.75 -12.78
N TRP A 731 30.13 -27.90 -12.71
CA TRP A 731 31.52 -28.35 -12.57
C TRP A 731 31.74 -29.12 -11.26
N PHE A 732 31.16 -28.64 -10.16
CA PHE A 732 31.24 -29.29 -8.84
C PHE A 732 30.39 -30.56 -8.76
N SER A 733 29.22 -30.64 -9.39
CA SER A 733 28.42 -31.87 -9.44
C SER A 733 29.10 -32.95 -10.28
N THR A 734 29.84 -32.55 -11.32
CA THR A 734 30.65 -33.46 -12.15
C THR A 734 31.95 -33.89 -11.43
N GLN A 735 32.51 -33.06 -10.55
CA GLN A 735 33.72 -33.36 -9.76
C GLN A 735 33.43 -34.03 -8.40
N ALA A 736 32.24 -33.86 -7.82
CA ALA A 736 31.83 -34.46 -6.54
C ALA A 736 31.61 -35.99 -6.59
N ILE A 737 31.68 -36.59 -7.79
CA ILE A 737 31.77 -38.05 -7.93
C ILE A 737 33.15 -38.58 -7.52
N ASN A 738 34.18 -37.73 -7.37
CA ASN A 738 35.51 -38.14 -6.93
C ASN A 738 36.04 -37.25 -5.78
N GLY A 739 35.57 -37.53 -4.56
CA GLY A 739 36.32 -37.36 -3.31
C GLY A 739 36.62 -35.94 -2.80
N LEU A 740 35.88 -35.48 -1.78
CA LEU A 740 36.41 -35.04 -0.47
C LEU A 740 35.30 -34.38 0.38
N ILE A 741 34.99 -34.97 1.55
CA ILE A 741 34.03 -34.44 2.54
C ILE A 741 34.60 -33.25 3.36
N GLY A 742 35.88 -32.89 3.18
CA GLY A 742 36.55 -31.83 3.95
C GLY A 742 36.51 -30.41 3.38
N VAL A 743 36.25 -30.24 2.07
CA VAL A 743 36.31 -28.93 1.37
C VAL A 743 34.93 -28.26 1.26
N VAL A 744 33.86 -29.01 1.54
CA VAL A 744 32.47 -28.57 1.34
C VAL A 744 32.06 -27.47 2.34
N SER A 745 32.59 -27.46 3.57
CA SER A 745 32.17 -26.48 4.60
C SER A 745 32.74 -25.07 4.38
N SER A 746 33.99 -24.96 3.97
CA SER A 746 34.66 -23.68 3.67
C SER A 746 34.22 -23.12 2.32
N THR A 747 33.95 -23.99 1.34
CA THR A 747 33.45 -23.58 0.03
C THR A 747 31.97 -23.18 0.06
N ALA A 748 31.13 -23.89 0.82
CA ALA A 748 29.75 -23.47 1.07
C ALA A 748 29.69 -22.13 1.82
N TYR A 749 30.62 -21.87 2.74
CA TYR A 749 30.73 -20.58 3.42
C TYR A 749 31.17 -19.46 2.46
N VAL A 750 32.15 -19.68 1.59
CA VAL A 750 32.56 -18.69 0.58
C VAL A 750 31.45 -18.45 -0.45
N ILE A 751 30.75 -19.51 -0.89
CA ILE A 751 29.60 -19.41 -1.79
C ILE A 751 28.43 -18.70 -1.09
N ALA A 752 28.15 -18.98 0.18
CA ALA A 752 27.15 -18.28 0.97
C ALA A 752 27.54 -16.81 1.19
N CYS A 753 28.81 -16.50 1.44
CA CYS A 753 29.32 -15.13 1.54
C CYS A 753 29.25 -14.41 0.18
N LEU A 754 29.51 -15.09 -0.94
CA LEU A 754 29.34 -14.53 -2.29
C LEU A 754 27.84 -14.28 -2.57
N PHE A 755 26.96 -15.24 -2.26
CA PHE A 755 25.51 -15.05 -2.36
C PHE A 755 25.02 -13.94 -1.44
N GLU A 756 25.50 -13.82 -0.20
CA GLU A 756 25.16 -12.72 0.70
C GLU A 756 25.67 -11.36 0.20
N MET A 757 26.92 -11.30 -0.28
CA MET A 757 27.53 -10.10 -0.88
C MET A 757 26.80 -9.62 -2.15
N PHE A 758 26.28 -10.56 -2.96
CA PHE A 758 25.50 -10.26 -4.18
C PHE A 758 23.98 -10.26 -3.95
N GLY A 759 23.54 -10.53 -2.72
CA GLY A 759 22.15 -10.41 -2.32
C GLY A 759 21.22 -11.58 -2.66
N TRP A 760 21.75 -12.77 -2.94
CA TRP A 760 21.02 -14.03 -3.09
C TRP A 760 20.86 -14.76 -1.75
N ASP A 761 19.66 -15.32 -1.52
CA ASP A 761 19.36 -16.19 -0.39
C ASP A 761 19.04 -17.60 -0.94
N PRO A 762 19.96 -18.57 -0.83
CA PRO A 762 19.75 -19.90 -1.37
C PRO A 762 18.68 -20.72 -0.63
N LEU A 763 18.17 -20.23 0.52
CA LEU A 763 17.18 -20.92 1.34
C LEU A 763 15.75 -20.33 1.21
N GLY A 764 15.59 -19.23 0.48
CA GLY A 764 14.32 -18.49 0.39
C GLY A 764 13.59 -18.57 -0.95
N ASP A 765 14.24 -19.09 -2.00
CA ASP A 765 13.60 -19.39 -3.28
C ASP A 765 13.16 -20.86 -3.29
N PRO A 766 11.96 -21.20 -3.79
CA PRO A 766 11.66 -22.56 -4.18
C PRO A 766 12.50 -22.86 -5.42
N ILE A 767 13.78 -23.18 -5.20
CA ILE A 767 14.45 -24.15 -6.07
C ILE A 767 13.63 -25.41 -5.86
N GLU A 768 12.74 -25.70 -6.81
CA GLU A 768 12.25 -27.06 -6.97
C GLU A 768 13.48 -27.95 -6.89
N ALA A 769 13.59 -28.65 -5.77
CA ALA A 769 14.57 -29.68 -5.54
C ALA A 769 14.28 -30.80 -6.55
N ARG A 770 14.79 -30.61 -7.76
CA ARG A 770 15.27 -31.66 -8.63
C ARG A 770 16.79 -31.46 -8.75
N VAL A 771 17.44 -31.62 -7.61
CA VAL A 771 18.71 -32.37 -7.55
C VAL A 771 18.38 -33.78 -8.01
#